data_AF-I4FVR6-F1
#
_entry.id   AF-I4FVR6-F1
#
_cell.length_a   1.000
_cell.length_b   1.000
_cell.length_c   1.000
_cell.angle_alpha   90.00
_cell.angle_beta   90.00
_cell.angle_gamma   90.00
#
_symmetry.space_group_name_H-M   'P 1'
#
loop_
_entity.id
_entity.type
_entity.pdbx_description
1 polymer ?
#
loop_
_entity_poly.entity_id
_entity_poly.type
_entity_poly.pdbx_seq_one_letter_code
_entity_poly.pdbx_strand_id
1 'polypeptide(L)'
;MTSSLLPILPAVDDVLFDFAQSDGFWANLSIAFGTSYDVVKATELRQQWKSRNFSQIPPIEVLSDEVLGTANGAYSSSTNKIYLSASFLNTASSAAIVNVILEEIGHYVDAQINPVDSAGDEGAIFAELVRGNSLDVATLDALRAENDQTTIIVNGEIIQVEQANFTGTNGNDNITGTSDSDNISGLDGNDTLSGLGGNDSIYGGNGNDSLDGGDGSDYFTNDAGNDTINGGSGTDRYNANYSNASSGLTMTYDTATGSGTITVGTETDTFTSIESFYGFKGTEYNDVIFGGTENEYYEGGLKGGSGNDTISGNAGIDHIYGENGNDVLNGGDGSDELYGGSGNDLLNGDTGDDRFTNDAGNDTINGGSGNDLYEADYSYASSGLTMTYDTATRSGTITVGTETDTFTSIESFNGFEGTEYNDVIFGGTGGGYSEYFYGGSGNDTISGNAGTDYIYGGNGNDVLNGGAGNDYLYGGGGNDLLNGDSGDDYFTGDEGNNDTINGGAGSDRYHADYSYGSSGLTMTYDTAGSGTITVGTETDTFTSIESFNGFKGTDYNDVIFGGTAVEELYGREGNDTISGNAGGDYIYGENGNDVLNGGDGYDYLYGGNGNDTLQGTNSGTGESDYLVGGSGSDRFILADTTKTFYDDGLTATEGTSDYAQITDFSTTDDTIQLRGSSSDYLLTVSGSTTKLYINKPGSEADELIAYISNQTALSLTASYFSYVSSPTLPSITLAVSPASVTEDGTTNLVYTFTRTGVTTDALTVNYTVSGTATNGTDYASIPTSVTFAAGSATATVIVDPTADTTVESDETVILTLAAGTGYTIGTTTPVTGTINNDDSASISINDVTVSEGNSGTTNAVFTVTLSNPVDTSVTLNYATANGTATTADNDYTAIATTPLTFNVGETSKTITVAVNGDTKVENNETFFVNLSNLQANGRNVTITDNQGQGTINGSSVCVMQWT
;
A
#
# COMPACT_ATOMS: atom_id res chain seq x y z
N MET A 1 89.58 17.26 -11.53
CA MET A 1 89.30 17.87 -10.21
C MET A 1 89.50 19.38 -10.31
N THR A 2 88.41 20.12 -10.09
CA THR A 2 88.40 21.58 -9.98
C THR A 2 89.12 22.03 -8.70
N SER A 3 89.56 23.29 -8.61
CA SER A 3 90.21 23.83 -7.40
C SER A 3 89.29 23.88 -6.17
N SER A 4 87.97 23.81 -6.38
CA SER A 4 86.94 23.82 -5.33
C SER A 4 86.74 22.47 -4.64
N LEU A 5 87.01 21.34 -5.31
CA LEU A 5 86.85 19.98 -4.72
C LEU A 5 88.05 19.54 -3.87
N LEU A 6 89.26 20.03 -4.18
CA LEU A 6 90.50 19.61 -3.53
C LEU A 6 90.53 19.76 -1.98
N PRO A 7 89.96 20.82 -1.37
CA PRO A 7 89.86 20.93 0.08
C PRO A 7 88.64 20.22 0.70
N ILE A 8 87.68 19.75 -0.09
CA ILE A 8 86.39 19.21 0.37
C ILE A 8 86.42 17.69 0.54
N LEU A 9 87.07 16.97 -0.37
CA LEU A 9 87.15 15.50 -0.32
C LEU A 9 87.67 14.93 1.01
N PRO A 10 88.70 15.51 1.67
CA PRO A 10 89.11 15.04 2.99
C PRO A 10 88.03 15.13 4.07
N ALA A 11 87.10 16.08 3.96
CA ALA A 11 85.99 16.22 4.91
C ALA A 11 84.91 15.15 4.70
N VAL A 12 84.64 14.77 3.44
CA VAL A 12 83.77 13.63 3.10
C VAL A 12 84.38 12.32 3.63
N ASP A 13 85.68 12.12 3.39
CA ASP A 13 86.43 10.96 3.87
C ASP A 13 86.41 10.85 5.41
N ASP A 14 86.53 11.97 6.13
CA ASP A 14 86.46 12.01 7.59
C ASP A 14 85.06 11.60 8.11
N VAL A 15 83.98 12.06 7.46
CA VAL A 15 82.60 11.66 7.81
C VAL A 15 82.39 10.16 7.61
N LEU A 16 82.82 9.61 6.47
CA LEU A 16 82.71 8.17 6.20
C LEU A 16 83.58 7.32 7.13
N PHE A 17 84.78 7.81 7.47
CA PHE A 17 85.67 7.18 8.44
C PHE A 17 85.02 7.10 9.83
N ASP A 18 84.47 8.22 10.32
CA ASP A 18 83.83 8.30 11.63
C ASP A 18 82.55 7.45 11.68
N PHE A 19 81.74 7.47 10.62
CA PHE A 19 80.58 6.60 10.49
C PHE A 19 80.95 5.12 10.51
N ALA A 20 82.00 4.71 9.79
CA ALA A 20 82.45 3.32 9.78
C ALA A 20 82.85 2.82 11.19
N GLN A 21 83.38 3.74 12.02
CA GLN A 21 83.79 3.47 13.40
C GLN A 21 82.62 3.47 14.39
N SER A 22 81.49 4.09 14.03
CA SER A 22 80.28 4.19 14.86
C SER A 22 79.72 2.82 15.26
N ASP A 23 79.22 2.74 16.50
CA ASP A 23 78.42 1.61 16.99
C ASP A 23 77.05 1.53 16.27
N GLY A 24 76.56 2.65 15.74
CA GLY A 24 75.30 2.77 14.99
C GLY A 24 75.38 2.37 13.52
N PHE A 25 76.56 1.99 12.99
CA PHE A 25 76.78 1.71 11.57
C PHE A 25 75.71 0.78 10.96
N TRP A 26 75.46 -0.37 11.59
CA TRP A 26 74.51 -1.36 11.06
C TRP A 26 73.05 -0.92 11.18
N ALA A 27 72.71 -0.19 12.25
CA ALA A 27 71.37 0.33 12.45
C ALA A 27 71.04 1.39 11.40
N ASN A 28 71.97 2.32 11.16
CA ASN A 28 71.80 3.38 10.16
C ASN A 28 71.77 2.83 8.72
N LEU A 29 72.60 1.84 8.39
CA LEU A 29 72.48 1.14 7.09
C LEU A 29 71.12 0.46 6.92
N SER A 30 70.55 -0.09 8.00
CA SER A 30 69.24 -0.74 7.92
C SER A 30 68.08 0.26 7.82
N ILE A 31 68.27 1.49 8.31
CA ILE A 31 67.31 2.58 8.16
C ILE A 31 67.34 3.14 6.73
N ALA A 32 68.55 3.35 6.19
CA ALA A 32 68.77 3.85 4.83
C ALA A 32 68.38 2.82 3.77
N PHE A 33 68.95 1.61 3.81
CA PHE A 33 68.92 0.67 2.67
C PHE A 33 68.10 -0.61 2.95
N GLY A 34 67.22 -0.56 3.97
CA GLY A 34 66.43 -1.70 4.41
C GLY A 34 67.22 -2.82 5.10
N THR A 35 66.56 -3.93 5.45
CA THR A 35 67.18 -5.01 6.25
C THR A 35 67.76 -6.18 5.44
N SER A 36 67.70 -6.12 4.11
CA SER A 36 67.94 -7.26 3.21
C SER A 36 69.18 -7.13 2.31
N TYR A 37 70.06 -6.16 2.57
CA TYR A 37 71.29 -5.93 1.81
C TYR A 37 72.39 -6.99 2.03
N ASP A 38 73.35 -7.06 1.10
CA ASP A 38 74.54 -7.91 1.17
C ASP A 38 75.49 -7.46 2.29
N VAL A 39 75.30 -8.07 3.46
CA VAL A 39 76.09 -7.81 4.67
C VAL A 39 77.59 -8.11 4.47
N VAL A 40 77.97 -8.99 3.53
CA VAL A 40 79.38 -9.29 3.24
C VAL A 40 80.03 -8.08 2.58
N LYS A 41 79.43 -7.54 1.52
CA LYS A 41 79.92 -6.34 0.84
C LYS A 41 79.88 -5.10 1.76
N ALA A 42 78.81 -4.93 2.54
CA ALA A 42 78.74 -3.86 3.53
C ALA A 42 79.85 -3.97 4.59
N THR A 43 80.21 -5.20 4.99
CA THR A 43 81.36 -5.44 5.90
C THR A 43 82.68 -5.05 5.24
N GLU A 44 82.86 -5.37 3.96
CA GLU A 44 84.07 -5.00 3.21
C GLU A 44 84.21 -3.48 3.09
N LEU A 45 83.15 -2.77 2.69
CA LEU A 45 83.10 -1.30 2.64
C LEU A 45 83.43 -0.70 4.01
N ARG A 46 82.83 -1.21 5.08
CA ARG A 46 83.13 -0.76 6.46
C ARG A 46 84.61 -0.92 6.81
N GLN A 47 85.23 -2.06 6.51
CA GLN A 47 86.64 -2.31 6.81
C GLN A 47 87.56 -1.40 6.00
N GLN A 48 87.22 -1.14 4.73
CA GLN A 48 87.95 -0.21 3.88
C GLN A 48 87.91 1.21 4.46
N TRP A 49 86.72 1.71 4.82
CA TRP A 49 86.55 3.04 5.40
C TRP A 49 87.25 3.16 6.76
N LYS A 50 87.18 2.14 7.63
CA LYS A 50 87.94 2.10 8.90
C LYS A 50 89.46 2.18 8.70
N SER A 51 89.96 1.69 7.56
CA SER A 51 91.38 1.77 7.21
C SER A 51 91.75 3.06 6.47
N ARG A 52 90.81 4.01 6.32
CA ARG A 52 90.90 5.21 5.47
C ARG A 52 91.27 4.88 4.02
N ASN A 53 90.78 3.74 3.53
CA ASN A 53 90.84 3.38 2.13
C ASN A 53 89.50 3.75 1.48
N PHE A 54 89.53 4.78 0.63
CA PHE A 54 88.37 5.28 -0.12
C PHE A 54 88.51 5.08 -1.63
N SER A 55 89.45 4.25 -2.07
CA SER A 55 89.73 4.01 -3.50
C SER A 55 88.58 3.36 -4.26
N GLN A 56 87.61 2.78 -3.55
CA GLN A 56 86.39 2.24 -4.13
C GLN A 56 85.32 3.30 -4.42
N ILE A 57 85.41 4.50 -3.82
CA ILE A 57 84.44 5.56 -4.10
C ILE A 57 84.58 5.97 -5.57
N PRO A 58 83.47 6.07 -6.33
CA PRO A 58 83.50 6.45 -7.73
C PRO A 58 84.22 7.77 -7.96
N PRO A 59 84.98 7.93 -9.06
CA PRO A 59 85.59 9.20 -9.40
C PRO A 59 84.52 10.26 -9.69
N ILE A 60 84.78 11.48 -9.19
CA ILE A 60 83.91 12.64 -9.42
C ILE A 60 84.28 13.34 -10.73
N GLU A 61 83.29 13.52 -11.59
CA GLU A 61 83.34 14.30 -12.83
C GLU A 61 82.44 15.53 -12.71
N VAL A 62 82.90 16.68 -13.22
CA VAL A 62 82.13 17.93 -13.15
C VAL A 62 81.61 18.23 -14.55
N LEU A 63 80.30 18.37 -14.68
CA LEU A 63 79.61 18.63 -15.94
C LEU A 63 78.99 20.04 -15.93
N SER A 64 78.73 20.60 -17.11
CA SER A 64 77.97 21.85 -17.22
C SER A 64 76.49 21.59 -16.89
N ASP A 65 75.79 22.64 -16.48
CA ASP A 65 74.36 22.57 -16.16
C ASP A 65 73.51 22.23 -17.40
N GLU A 66 74.02 22.51 -18.61
CA GLU A 66 73.43 22.06 -19.88
C GLU A 66 73.34 20.53 -20.00
N VAL A 67 74.14 19.78 -19.22
CA VAL A 67 74.21 18.30 -19.27
C VAL A 67 73.54 17.66 -18.05
N LEU A 68 73.62 18.28 -16.87
CA LEU A 68 73.00 17.77 -15.63
C LEU A 68 71.61 18.36 -15.35
N GLY A 69 71.16 19.34 -16.15
CA GLY A 69 69.91 20.04 -15.89
C GLY A 69 69.96 20.79 -14.56
N THR A 70 68.94 20.60 -13.74
CA THR A 70 68.77 21.19 -12.41
C THR A 70 69.48 20.40 -11.30
N ALA A 71 70.04 19.22 -11.61
CA ALA A 71 70.64 18.34 -10.61
C ALA A 71 71.99 18.88 -10.09
N ASN A 72 72.15 18.89 -8.76
CA ASN A 72 73.38 19.32 -8.09
C ASN A 72 74.47 18.23 -8.11
N GLY A 73 74.05 16.96 -8.11
CA GLY A 73 74.86 15.76 -8.23
C GLY A 73 74.08 14.63 -8.92
N ALA A 74 74.79 13.56 -9.31
CA ALA A 74 74.18 12.29 -9.72
C ALA A 74 75.21 11.15 -9.68
N TYR A 75 74.82 9.95 -9.22
CA TYR A 75 75.63 8.73 -9.30
C TYR A 75 75.20 7.84 -10.47
N SER A 76 76.14 7.50 -11.35
CA SER A 76 75.91 6.55 -12.43
C SER A 76 76.51 5.18 -12.11
N SER A 77 75.65 4.19 -11.89
CA SER A 77 76.05 2.78 -11.72
C SER A 77 76.67 2.17 -12.99
N SER A 78 76.21 2.59 -14.18
CA SER A 78 76.67 2.08 -15.47
C SER A 78 78.11 2.48 -15.81
N THR A 79 78.49 3.72 -15.48
CA THR A 79 79.86 4.24 -15.70
C THR A 79 80.72 4.21 -14.44
N ASN A 80 80.10 3.91 -13.29
CA ASN A 80 80.66 4.00 -11.95
C ASN A 80 81.36 5.34 -11.70
N LYS A 81 80.60 6.43 -11.83
CA LYS A 81 81.06 7.82 -11.62
C LYS A 81 80.03 8.62 -10.83
N ILE A 82 80.52 9.60 -10.08
CA ILE A 82 79.69 10.65 -9.49
C ILE A 82 79.84 11.89 -10.37
N TYR A 83 78.73 12.49 -10.77
CA TYR A 83 78.68 13.73 -11.52
C TYR A 83 78.27 14.87 -10.58
N LEU A 84 78.87 16.04 -10.73
CA LEU A 84 78.49 17.26 -9.99
C LEU A 84 78.29 18.42 -10.95
N SER A 85 77.30 19.25 -10.68
CA SER A 85 77.05 20.48 -11.44
C SER A 85 78.20 21.48 -11.26
N ALA A 86 78.64 22.06 -12.39
CA ALA A 86 79.63 23.12 -12.39
C ALA A 86 79.10 24.40 -11.71
N SER A 87 77.83 24.79 -11.89
CA SER A 87 77.28 25.96 -11.21
C SER A 87 77.12 25.73 -9.71
N PHE A 88 76.62 24.55 -9.32
CA PHE A 88 76.50 24.17 -7.91
C PHE A 88 77.84 24.29 -7.19
N LEU A 89 78.92 23.76 -7.77
CA LEU A 89 80.26 23.84 -7.19
C LEU A 89 80.80 25.27 -7.07
N ASN A 90 80.28 26.23 -7.83
CA ASN A 90 80.71 27.62 -7.80
C ASN A 90 79.92 28.48 -6.80
N THR A 91 78.70 28.07 -6.43
CA THR A 91 77.77 28.85 -5.59
C THR A 91 77.54 28.23 -4.22
N ALA A 92 77.68 26.91 -4.08
CA ALA A 92 77.35 26.18 -2.86
C ALA A 92 78.40 26.36 -1.76
N SER A 93 77.94 26.28 -0.50
CA SER A 93 78.84 26.23 0.66
C SER A 93 79.59 24.90 0.71
N SER A 94 80.76 24.85 1.36
CA SER A 94 81.49 23.60 1.54
C SER A 94 80.66 22.52 2.25
N ALA A 95 79.76 22.92 3.15
CA ALA A 95 78.86 21.98 3.84
C ALA A 95 77.80 21.39 2.90
N ALA A 96 77.24 22.20 1.99
CA ALA A 96 76.30 21.75 0.98
C ALA A 96 76.96 20.81 -0.03
N ILE A 97 78.19 21.13 -0.46
CA ILE A 97 78.95 20.25 -1.38
C ILE A 97 79.30 18.92 -0.70
N VAL A 98 79.68 18.93 0.58
CA VAL A 98 79.88 17.67 1.34
C VAL A 98 78.59 16.87 1.40
N ASN A 99 77.43 17.51 1.60
CA ASN A 99 76.15 16.82 1.67
C ASN A 99 75.83 16.09 0.38
N VAL A 100 75.83 16.80 -0.74
CA VAL A 100 75.55 16.21 -2.06
C VAL A 100 76.53 15.08 -2.35
N ILE A 101 77.84 15.24 -2.09
CA ILE A 101 78.78 14.14 -2.32
C ILE A 101 78.47 12.91 -1.42
N LEU A 102 78.03 13.11 -0.19
CA LEU A 102 77.66 11.99 0.70
C LEU A 102 76.39 11.28 0.25
N GLU A 103 75.44 12.03 -0.29
CA GLU A 103 74.19 11.57 -0.90
C GLU A 103 74.47 10.70 -2.12
N GLU A 104 75.29 11.19 -3.06
CA GLU A 104 75.76 10.40 -4.22
C GLU A 104 76.54 9.13 -3.82
N ILE A 105 77.28 9.20 -2.71
CA ILE A 105 77.97 8.03 -2.16
C ILE A 105 76.95 7.05 -1.55
N GLY A 106 75.84 7.53 -1.02
CA GLY A 106 74.72 6.71 -0.55
C GLY A 106 74.14 5.87 -1.68
N HIS A 107 73.81 6.47 -2.83
CA HIS A 107 73.35 5.73 -4.02
C HIS A 107 74.42 4.74 -4.54
N TYR A 108 75.71 5.12 -4.52
CA TYR A 108 76.78 4.18 -4.82
C TYR A 108 76.79 2.98 -3.86
N VAL A 109 76.64 3.24 -2.56
CA VAL A 109 76.64 2.20 -1.53
C VAL A 109 75.46 1.27 -1.73
N ASP A 110 74.26 1.80 -1.96
CA ASP A 110 73.07 1.01 -2.25
C ASP A 110 73.31 0.09 -3.45
N ALA A 111 73.75 0.64 -4.59
CA ALA A 111 74.06 -0.12 -5.79
C ALA A 111 75.14 -1.21 -5.60
N GLN A 112 76.01 -1.07 -4.58
CA GLN A 112 76.97 -2.13 -4.26
C GLN A 112 76.36 -3.24 -3.42
N ILE A 113 75.56 -2.90 -2.40
CA ILE A 113 75.11 -3.85 -1.38
C ILE A 113 73.72 -4.43 -1.66
N ASN A 114 72.89 -3.74 -2.42
CA ASN A 114 71.56 -4.16 -2.82
C ASN A 114 71.53 -4.60 -4.30
N PRO A 115 70.90 -5.76 -4.62
CA PRO A 115 70.74 -6.23 -6.00
C PRO A 115 69.49 -5.67 -6.69
N VAL A 116 68.55 -5.13 -5.92
CA VAL A 116 67.33 -4.44 -6.34
C VAL A 116 67.32 -3.15 -5.54
N ASP A 117 67.07 -2.05 -6.21
CA ASP A 117 67.01 -0.72 -5.61
C ASP A 117 66.05 -0.70 -4.42
N SER A 118 66.42 0.01 -3.37
CA SER A 118 65.50 0.23 -2.25
C SER A 118 64.43 1.26 -2.67
N ALA A 119 63.38 1.44 -1.87
CA ALA A 119 62.33 2.43 -2.18
C ALA A 119 62.52 3.69 -1.33
N GLY A 120 62.67 4.85 -1.98
CA GLY A 120 62.90 6.14 -1.35
C GLY A 120 64.09 6.88 -1.97
N ASP A 121 64.51 7.99 -1.36
CA ASP A 121 65.82 8.62 -1.60
C ASP A 121 66.83 8.09 -0.56
N GLU A 122 67.42 6.91 -0.82
CA GLU A 122 68.37 6.31 0.12
C GLU A 122 69.69 7.08 0.23
N GLY A 123 70.04 7.88 -0.78
CA GLY A 123 71.19 8.76 -0.75
C GLY A 123 71.03 9.86 0.28
N ALA A 124 69.90 10.56 0.28
CA ALA A 124 69.62 11.63 1.23
C ALA A 124 69.48 11.09 2.66
N ILE A 125 68.79 9.95 2.83
CA ILE A 125 68.69 9.27 4.12
C ILE A 125 70.10 8.87 4.61
N PHE A 126 70.94 8.32 3.73
CA PHE A 126 72.31 7.98 4.06
C PHE A 126 73.15 9.20 4.44
N ALA A 127 73.04 10.31 3.70
CA ALA A 127 73.78 11.55 3.94
C ALA A 127 73.44 12.19 5.30
N GLU A 128 72.18 12.12 5.73
CA GLU A 128 71.76 12.54 7.07
C GLU A 128 72.32 11.62 8.16
N LEU A 129 72.16 10.31 7.99
CA LEU A 129 72.56 9.33 9.00
C LEU A 129 74.08 9.19 9.16
N VAL A 130 74.86 9.34 8.09
CA VAL A 130 76.33 9.25 8.09
C VAL A 130 76.96 10.42 8.84
N ARG A 131 76.29 11.58 8.86
CA ARG A 131 76.70 12.76 9.64
C ARG A 131 76.27 12.70 11.11
N GLY A 132 75.54 11.66 11.50
CA GLY A 132 75.10 11.42 12.88
C GLY A 132 73.79 12.13 13.24
N ASN A 133 73.03 12.62 12.25
CA ASN A 133 71.70 13.17 12.49
C ASN A 133 70.70 12.04 12.77
N SER A 134 69.67 12.34 13.57
CA SER A 134 68.55 11.43 13.80
C SER A 134 67.36 11.93 13.01
N LEU A 135 66.79 11.07 12.18
CA LEU A 135 65.55 11.36 11.45
C LEU A 135 64.36 10.96 12.33
N ASP A 136 63.37 11.83 12.45
CA ASP A 136 62.09 11.44 13.02
C ASP A 136 61.24 10.67 12.00
N VAL A 137 60.14 10.08 12.46
CA VAL A 137 59.30 9.22 11.61
C VAL A 137 58.73 10.00 10.41
N ALA A 138 58.31 11.25 10.61
CA ALA A 138 57.72 12.05 9.53
C ALA A 138 58.75 12.45 8.46
N THR A 139 59.97 12.80 8.87
CA THR A 139 61.07 13.12 7.94
C THR A 139 61.54 11.87 7.21
N LEU A 140 61.63 10.74 7.92
CA LEU A 140 62.01 9.46 7.32
C LEU A 140 60.95 8.95 6.34
N ASP A 141 59.66 9.13 6.65
CA ASP A 141 58.57 8.71 5.76
C ASP A 141 58.47 9.65 4.54
N ALA A 142 58.75 10.95 4.69
CA ALA A 142 58.83 11.88 3.56
C ALA A 142 59.97 11.51 2.61
N LEU A 143 61.19 11.29 3.12
CA LEU A 143 62.34 10.88 2.32
C LEU A 143 62.17 9.48 1.69
N ARG A 144 61.33 8.61 2.26
CA ARG A 144 61.01 7.27 1.70
C ARG A 144 59.91 7.30 0.63
N ALA A 145 59.13 8.38 0.57
CA ALA A 145 58.08 8.55 -0.42
C ALA A 145 58.59 9.25 -1.69
N GLU A 146 59.78 9.86 -1.63
CA GLU A 146 60.50 10.39 -2.78
C GLU A 146 60.99 9.23 -3.65
N ASN A 147 60.55 9.13 -4.91
CA ASN A 147 61.04 8.14 -5.89
C ASN A 147 62.01 8.84 -6.85
N ASP A 148 63.20 8.28 -7.05
CA ASP A 148 64.40 8.99 -7.48
C ASP A 148 64.89 8.61 -8.91
N GLN A 149 64.01 8.09 -9.76
CA GLN A 149 64.36 7.67 -11.12
C GLN A 149 63.86 8.62 -12.21
N THR A 150 64.75 9.43 -12.80
CA THR A 150 64.64 10.13 -14.10
C THR A 150 65.80 9.72 -15.00
N THR A 151 65.75 9.95 -16.32
CA THR A 151 66.86 9.65 -17.24
C THR A 151 67.43 10.88 -17.96
N ILE A 152 68.74 11.11 -17.88
CA ILE A 152 69.48 12.04 -18.74
C ILE A 152 70.37 11.27 -19.74
N ILE A 153 70.58 11.83 -20.94
CA ILE A 153 71.44 11.22 -21.96
C ILE A 153 72.78 11.95 -22.02
N VAL A 154 73.86 11.28 -21.65
CA VAL A 154 75.22 11.83 -21.73
C VAL A 154 76.02 11.04 -22.76
N ASN A 155 76.46 11.71 -23.83
CA ASN A 155 77.19 11.08 -24.95
C ASN A 155 76.48 9.88 -25.61
N GLY A 156 75.15 9.81 -25.53
CA GLY A 156 74.34 8.73 -26.10
C GLY A 156 74.12 7.52 -25.19
N GLU A 157 74.54 7.58 -23.93
CA GLU A 157 74.21 6.60 -22.88
C GLU A 157 73.17 7.19 -21.92
N ILE A 158 72.21 6.36 -21.50
CA ILE A 158 71.17 6.70 -20.53
C ILE A 158 71.76 6.65 -19.12
N ILE A 159 71.62 7.74 -18.38
CA ILE A 159 72.04 7.91 -16.99
C ILE A 159 70.79 8.24 -16.19
N GLN A 160 70.58 7.59 -15.04
CA GLN A 160 69.45 7.94 -14.18
C GLN A 160 69.81 9.15 -13.27
N VAL A 161 68.90 10.10 -13.05
CA VAL A 161 68.99 11.32 -12.20
C VAL A 161 67.63 11.51 -11.49
N GLU A 162 67.43 12.42 -10.54
CA GLU A 162 66.33 12.33 -9.56
C GLU A 162 65.40 13.56 -9.62
N GLN A 163 64.22 13.57 -10.29
CA GLN A 163 63.14 14.60 -10.07
C GLN A 163 61.74 14.12 -10.52
N ALA A 164 60.71 14.35 -9.68
CA ALA A 164 59.29 14.04 -9.93
C ALA A 164 58.41 15.25 -10.32
N ASN A 165 59.00 16.45 -10.43
CA ASN A 165 58.32 17.66 -10.89
C ASN A 165 59.09 18.24 -12.06
N PHE A 166 58.45 18.38 -13.20
CA PHE A 166 59.03 19.02 -14.37
C PHE A 166 58.64 20.49 -14.37
N THR A 167 59.56 21.37 -13.99
CA THR A 167 59.34 22.82 -14.04
C THR A 167 60.27 23.45 -15.06
N GLY A 168 59.68 24.16 -16.02
CA GLY A 168 60.36 24.97 -17.02
C GLY A 168 60.97 26.24 -16.44
N THR A 169 61.23 27.16 -17.35
CA THR A 169 61.80 28.49 -17.13
C THR A 169 60.80 29.54 -17.62
N ASN A 170 61.09 30.82 -17.41
CA ASN A 170 60.26 31.90 -17.98
C ASN A 170 60.57 32.15 -19.48
N GLY A 171 60.95 31.13 -20.24
CA GLY A 171 61.16 31.20 -21.68
C GLY A 171 60.61 29.95 -22.35
N ASN A 172 60.60 29.92 -23.69
CA ASN A 172 60.01 28.80 -24.42
C ASN A 172 60.71 27.46 -24.14
N ASP A 173 60.02 26.56 -23.47
CA ASP A 173 60.50 25.27 -23.04
C ASP A 173 59.90 24.12 -23.87
N ASN A 174 60.62 23.00 -23.90
CA ASN A 174 60.16 21.75 -24.50
C ASN A 174 60.40 20.63 -23.51
N ILE A 175 59.33 20.20 -22.84
CA ILE A 175 59.37 19.27 -21.72
C ILE A 175 58.58 18.02 -22.11
N THR A 176 59.17 16.85 -21.86
CA THR A 176 58.52 15.56 -22.05
C THR A 176 58.63 14.79 -20.74
N GLY A 177 57.49 14.34 -20.24
CA GLY A 177 57.31 13.49 -19.08
C GLY A 177 57.74 12.05 -19.32
N THR A 178 57.21 11.17 -18.50
CA THR A 178 57.49 9.74 -18.40
C THR A 178 56.25 8.92 -18.72
N SER A 179 56.28 7.61 -18.48
CA SER A 179 55.08 6.77 -18.64
C SER A 179 54.30 6.59 -17.34
N ASP A 180 54.69 7.29 -16.29
CA ASP A 180 54.03 7.35 -15.00
C ASP A 180 53.40 8.74 -14.82
N SER A 181 52.48 8.89 -13.87
CA SER A 181 51.85 10.18 -13.55
C SER A 181 52.85 11.29 -13.19
N ASP A 182 52.83 12.37 -13.96
CA ASP A 182 53.73 13.51 -13.84
C ASP A 182 53.04 14.80 -13.41
N ASN A 183 53.82 15.72 -12.83
CA ASN A 183 53.43 17.13 -12.70
C ASN A 183 54.37 17.99 -13.55
N ILE A 184 53.82 18.65 -14.58
CA ILE A 184 54.56 19.41 -15.58
C ILE A 184 54.11 20.87 -15.56
N SER A 185 55.04 21.82 -15.48
CA SER A 185 54.75 23.26 -15.48
C SER A 185 55.72 24.02 -16.39
N GLY A 186 55.21 24.77 -17.37
CA GLY A 186 55.98 25.56 -18.34
C GLY A 186 56.48 26.90 -17.78
N LEU A 187 55.60 27.65 -17.08
CA LEU A 187 55.79 29.00 -16.53
C LEU A 187 55.47 30.13 -17.52
N ASP A 188 56.41 31.01 -17.87
CA ASP A 188 56.15 32.01 -18.91
C ASP A 188 56.85 31.52 -20.18
N GLY A 189 56.26 31.61 -21.35
CA GLY A 189 56.90 31.08 -22.55
C GLY A 189 55.87 30.71 -23.59
N ASN A 190 56.33 30.29 -24.77
CA ASN A 190 55.46 29.50 -25.64
C ASN A 190 56.02 28.08 -25.57
N ASP A 191 55.43 27.28 -24.71
CA ASP A 191 55.97 26.01 -24.26
C ASP A 191 55.38 24.85 -25.03
N THR A 192 56.11 23.74 -25.07
CA THR A 192 55.65 22.48 -25.63
C THR A 192 55.82 21.40 -24.57
N LEU A 193 54.72 20.97 -23.96
CA LEU A 193 54.70 20.06 -22.83
C LEU A 193 53.99 18.76 -23.23
N SER A 194 54.59 17.60 -22.92
CA SER A 194 54.01 16.29 -23.22
C SER A 194 54.11 15.36 -22.02
N GLY A 195 53.00 14.76 -21.57
CA GLY A 195 52.95 13.80 -20.47
C GLY A 195 53.44 12.40 -20.86
N LEU A 196 52.98 11.93 -22.02
CA LEU A 196 53.17 10.59 -22.61
C LEU A 196 52.20 9.54 -22.06
N GLY A 197 52.35 9.09 -20.82
CA GLY A 197 51.39 8.17 -20.24
C GLY A 197 51.41 8.16 -18.74
N GLY A 198 50.33 7.68 -18.12
CA GLY A 198 50.05 7.97 -16.72
C GLY A 198 49.01 9.08 -16.62
N ASN A 199 48.53 9.37 -15.41
CA ASN A 199 47.59 10.46 -15.19
C ASN A 199 48.37 11.72 -14.86
N ASP A 200 48.50 12.62 -15.82
CA ASP A 200 49.41 13.77 -15.75
C ASP A 200 48.69 15.04 -15.36
N SER A 201 49.41 15.97 -14.71
CA SER A 201 48.94 17.32 -14.45
C SER A 201 49.84 18.32 -15.15
N ILE A 202 49.32 18.95 -16.21
CA ILE A 202 50.09 19.77 -17.15
C ILE A 202 49.60 21.22 -17.10
N TYR A 203 50.52 22.13 -16.77
CA TYR A 203 50.28 23.57 -16.62
C TYR A 203 51.18 24.33 -17.61
N GLY A 204 50.61 24.96 -18.63
CA GLY A 204 51.36 25.76 -19.61
C GLY A 204 51.97 27.01 -18.97
N GLY A 205 51.13 27.79 -18.28
CA GLY A 205 51.47 29.12 -17.79
C GLY A 205 51.26 30.19 -18.86
N ASN A 206 51.92 31.35 -18.75
CA ASN A 206 51.64 32.47 -19.66
C ASN A 206 52.33 32.29 -21.01
N GLY A 207 51.56 32.45 -22.08
CA GLY A 207 52.00 32.52 -23.47
C GLY A 207 51.25 31.50 -24.31
N ASN A 208 51.71 31.22 -25.54
CA ASN A 208 50.95 30.33 -26.43
C ASN A 208 51.55 28.92 -26.38
N ASP A 209 50.91 28.04 -25.62
CA ASP A 209 51.45 26.74 -25.28
C ASP A 209 50.84 25.60 -26.10
N SER A 210 51.59 24.49 -26.21
CA SER A 210 51.17 23.24 -26.83
C SER A 210 51.29 22.13 -25.80
N LEU A 211 50.15 21.65 -25.30
CA LEU A 211 50.04 20.69 -24.20
C LEU A 211 49.48 19.36 -24.73
N ASP A 212 50.14 18.24 -24.44
CA ASP A 212 49.74 16.89 -24.88
C ASP A 212 49.80 15.92 -23.70
N GLY A 213 48.65 15.42 -23.23
CA GLY A 213 48.55 14.50 -22.09
C GLY A 213 49.14 13.15 -22.44
N GLY A 214 48.53 12.47 -23.39
CA GLY A 214 48.99 11.17 -23.90
C GLY A 214 48.04 10.06 -23.50
N ASP A 215 48.53 8.98 -22.91
CA ASP A 215 47.71 7.86 -22.44
C ASP A 215 47.44 7.98 -20.93
N GLY A 216 46.21 8.27 -20.51
CA GLY A 216 45.84 8.35 -19.10
C GLY A 216 44.66 9.26 -18.87
N SER A 217 44.39 9.59 -17.60
CA SER A 217 43.40 10.60 -17.26
C SER A 217 44.13 11.87 -16.85
N ASP A 218 44.25 12.80 -17.79
CA ASP A 218 45.13 13.96 -17.65
C ASP A 218 44.36 15.22 -17.21
N TYR A 219 45.07 16.14 -16.58
CA TYR A 219 44.54 17.37 -16.02
C TYR A 219 45.28 18.58 -16.54
N PHE A 220 44.53 19.54 -17.08
CA PHE A 220 45.03 20.80 -17.63
C PHE A 220 44.36 21.99 -16.94
N THR A 221 45.06 23.13 -16.87
CA THR A 221 44.48 24.42 -16.46
C THR A 221 44.62 25.48 -17.53
N ASN A 222 43.73 26.47 -17.50
CA ASN A 222 43.85 27.63 -18.36
C ASN A 222 44.85 28.66 -17.83
N ASP A 223 45.50 29.36 -18.75
CA ASP A 223 46.39 30.48 -18.48
C ASP A 223 46.21 31.55 -19.57
N ALA A 224 47.07 32.57 -19.59
CA ALA A 224 46.95 33.67 -20.57
C ALA A 224 47.67 33.30 -21.87
N GLY A 225 46.94 33.27 -22.99
CA GLY A 225 47.54 32.99 -24.28
C GLY A 225 46.55 32.41 -25.29
N ASN A 226 47.09 31.84 -26.37
CA ASN A 226 46.33 31.02 -27.32
C ASN A 226 46.92 29.61 -27.27
N ASP A 227 46.31 28.75 -26.47
CA ASP A 227 46.86 27.43 -26.17
C ASP A 227 46.28 26.34 -27.08
N THR A 228 47.05 25.28 -27.27
CA THR A 228 46.64 24.06 -27.97
C THR A 228 46.77 22.89 -27.03
N ILE A 229 45.65 22.29 -26.64
CA ILE A 229 45.58 21.20 -25.67
C ILE A 229 45.13 19.92 -26.38
N ASN A 230 45.78 18.81 -26.08
CA ASN A 230 45.34 17.49 -26.51
C ASN A 230 45.35 16.58 -25.27
N GLY A 231 44.19 16.11 -24.83
CA GLY A 231 44.12 15.15 -23.72
C GLY A 231 44.77 13.83 -24.11
N GLY A 232 44.27 13.24 -25.18
CA GLY A 232 44.84 12.02 -25.76
C GLY A 232 43.88 10.84 -25.59
N SER A 233 44.34 9.78 -24.93
CA SER A 233 43.56 8.59 -24.64
C SER A 233 43.23 8.54 -23.15
N GLY A 234 41.95 8.57 -22.81
CA GLY A 234 41.48 8.28 -21.45
C GLY A 234 40.34 9.21 -21.11
N THR A 235 40.34 9.75 -19.89
CA THR A 235 39.32 10.70 -19.44
C THR A 235 40.05 11.94 -19.01
N ASP A 236 40.11 12.90 -19.92
CA ASP A 236 40.97 14.07 -19.82
C ASP A 236 40.16 15.30 -19.48
N ARG A 237 40.78 16.17 -18.70
CA ARG A 237 40.06 17.23 -18.03
C ARG A 237 40.75 18.58 -18.18
N TYR A 238 39.96 19.58 -18.53
CA TYR A 238 40.41 20.96 -18.64
C TYR A 238 39.66 21.88 -17.68
N ASN A 239 40.35 22.33 -16.62
CA ASN A 239 39.80 23.27 -15.65
C ASN A 239 40.14 24.71 -16.05
N ALA A 240 39.13 25.50 -16.39
CA ALA A 240 39.33 26.87 -16.83
C ALA A 240 38.53 27.89 -16.02
N ASN A 241 39.20 28.95 -15.57
CA ASN A 241 38.60 30.04 -14.83
C ASN A 241 38.80 31.37 -15.56
N TYR A 242 37.72 31.88 -16.16
CA TYR A 242 37.69 33.15 -16.91
C TYR A 242 36.99 34.28 -16.15
N SER A 243 36.72 34.12 -14.85
CA SER A 243 35.99 35.12 -14.03
C SER A 243 36.59 36.52 -14.00
N ASN A 244 37.90 36.66 -14.32
CA ASN A 244 38.58 37.95 -14.37
C ASN A 244 38.76 38.49 -15.80
N ALA A 245 38.21 37.82 -16.81
CA ALA A 245 38.34 38.23 -18.20
C ALA A 245 37.48 39.46 -18.51
N SER A 246 37.92 40.27 -19.47
CA SER A 246 37.35 41.60 -19.75
C SER A 246 36.30 41.63 -20.88
N SER A 247 35.84 40.46 -21.33
CA SER A 247 34.86 40.29 -22.40
C SER A 247 34.17 38.94 -22.27
N GLY A 248 32.97 38.80 -22.84
CA GLY A 248 32.27 37.52 -22.88
C GLY A 248 33.03 36.41 -23.61
N LEU A 249 32.78 35.19 -23.16
CA LEU A 249 33.38 33.94 -23.57
C LEU A 249 32.48 33.23 -24.58
N THR A 250 33.09 32.61 -25.58
CA THR A 250 32.37 31.73 -26.51
C THR A 250 33.14 30.43 -26.65
N MET A 251 32.52 29.33 -26.23
CA MET A 251 33.01 27.98 -26.42
C MET A 251 32.33 27.30 -27.62
N THR A 252 33.05 26.41 -28.28
CA THR A 252 32.50 25.39 -29.18
C THR A 252 32.95 24.02 -28.71
N TYR A 253 32.08 23.01 -28.78
CA TYR A 253 32.43 21.63 -28.41
C TYR A 253 31.83 20.62 -29.41
N ASP A 254 32.64 19.66 -29.87
CA ASP A 254 32.24 18.51 -30.68
C ASP A 254 32.29 17.26 -29.80
N THR A 255 31.12 16.79 -29.37
CA THR A 255 30.95 15.63 -28.46
C THR A 255 31.48 14.33 -29.06
N ALA A 256 31.66 14.23 -30.38
CA ALA A 256 32.18 13.02 -31.00
C ALA A 256 33.71 12.89 -30.88
N THR A 257 34.41 14.00 -30.64
CA THR A 257 35.88 14.03 -30.62
C THR A 257 36.45 14.74 -29.39
N GLY A 258 35.62 15.19 -28.46
CA GLY A 258 36.04 16.00 -27.32
C GLY A 258 36.82 17.24 -27.74
N SER A 259 36.48 17.84 -28.89
CA SER A 259 37.30 18.88 -29.52
C SER A 259 36.55 20.20 -29.63
N GLY A 260 37.29 21.30 -29.53
CA GLY A 260 36.64 22.59 -29.47
C GLY A 260 37.58 23.77 -29.37
N THR A 261 36.97 24.92 -29.06
CA THR A 261 37.67 26.19 -28.88
C THR A 261 37.03 26.96 -27.74
N ILE A 262 37.83 27.74 -27.02
CA ILE A 262 37.37 28.74 -26.04
C ILE A 262 37.92 30.08 -26.48
N THR A 263 37.03 31.03 -26.77
CA THR A 263 37.43 32.37 -27.23
C THR A 263 37.00 33.42 -26.23
N VAL A 264 37.94 34.25 -25.76
CA VAL A 264 37.67 35.41 -24.92
C VAL A 264 38.40 36.63 -25.48
N GLY A 265 37.65 37.58 -26.04
CA GLY A 265 38.22 38.78 -26.64
C GLY A 265 39.07 38.48 -27.87
N THR A 266 40.40 38.52 -27.73
CA THR A 266 41.35 38.15 -28.80
C THR A 266 42.09 36.84 -28.54
N GLU A 267 41.90 36.26 -27.35
CA GLU A 267 42.51 35.01 -26.94
C GLU A 267 41.62 33.85 -27.38
N THR A 268 42.24 32.76 -27.86
CA THR A 268 41.56 31.58 -28.36
C THR A 268 42.38 30.34 -28.08
N ASP A 269 41.87 29.54 -27.15
CA ASP A 269 42.40 28.22 -26.84
C ASP A 269 41.71 27.18 -27.72
N THR A 270 42.45 26.16 -28.12
CA THR A 270 41.96 25.03 -28.92
C THR A 270 42.25 23.75 -28.18
N PHE A 271 41.29 22.83 -28.13
CA PHE A 271 41.47 21.56 -27.44
C PHE A 271 40.93 20.38 -28.25
N THR A 272 41.48 19.20 -28.02
CA THR A 272 41.05 17.92 -28.60
C THR A 272 41.10 16.81 -27.53
N SER A 273 40.23 15.82 -27.64
CA SER A 273 40.12 14.73 -26.66
C SER A 273 40.03 15.25 -25.22
N ILE A 274 39.11 16.17 -24.94
CA ILE A 274 38.77 16.60 -23.59
C ILE A 274 37.35 16.15 -23.30
N GLU A 275 37.19 15.36 -22.25
CA GLU A 275 35.91 14.77 -21.85
C GLU A 275 35.24 15.50 -20.68
N SER A 276 35.97 16.34 -19.92
CA SER A 276 35.39 17.11 -18.80
C SER A 276 35.95 18.52 -18.63
N PHE A 277 35.08 19.45 -18.23
CA PHE A 277 35.42 20.85 -17.92
C PHE A 277 35.24 21.21 -16.43
N TYR A 278 35.36 20.25 -15.52
CA TYR A 278 35.05 20.50 -14.10
C TYR A 278 35.71 21.76 -13.54
N GLY A 279 34.85 22.55 -12.88
CA GLY A 279 35.22 23.79 -12.19
C GLY A 279 35.20 25.02 -13.10
N PHE A 280 34.65 24.87 -14.32
CA PHE A 280 34.59 25.93 -15.31
C PHE A 280 33.89 27.16 -14.78
N LYS A 281 34.52 28.32 -14.93
CA LYS A 281 33.93 29.62 -14.60
C LYS A 281 33.99 30.54 -15.80
N GLY A 282 32.83 30.98 -16.24
CA GLY A 282 32.66 32.07 -17.18
C GLY A 282 33.05 33.42 -16.57
N THR A 283 32.58 34.47 -17.21
CA THR A 283 32.97 35.87 -17.05
C THR A 283 31.86 36.67 -16.35
N GLU A 284 31.99 37.99 -16.30
CA GLU A 284 30.91 38.88 -15.85
C GLU A 284 30.00 39.36 -17.00
N TYR A 285 30.14 38.76 -18.18
CA TYR A 285 29.42 39.09 -19.40
C TYR A 285 28.74 37.84 -19.97
N ASN A 286 27.82 38.04 -20.91
CA ASN A 286 27.14 36.95 -21.61
C ASN A 286 28.13 35.95 -22.24
N ASP A 287 28.01 34.70 -21.79
CA ASP A 287 28.87 33.60 -22.19
C ASP A 287 28.11 32.49 -22.93
N VAL A 288 28.86 31.69 -23.70
CA VAL A 288 28.40 30.42 -24.26
C VAL A 288 29.35 29.32 -23.81
N ILE A 289 28.87 28.39 -22.99
CA ILE A 289 29.65 27.36 -22.30
C ILE A 289 29.08 25.97 -22.63
N PHE A 290 29.95 25.00 -22.84
CA PHE A 290 29.60 23.60 -23.03
C PHE A 290 30.37 22.73 -22.03
N GLY A 291 29.69 21.78 -21.41
CA GLY A 291 30.27 20.66 -20.68
C GLY A 291 30.79 19.60 -21.63
N GLY A 292 31.26 18.51 -21.04
CA GLY A 292 31.97 17.45 -21.73
C GLY A 292 31.10 16.27 -22.15
N THR A 293 31.62 15.06 -22.01
CA THR A 293 30.87 13.80 -22.13
C THR A 293 30.89 12.99 -20.84
N GLU A 294 31.41 13.58 -19.76
CA GLU A 294 31.60 13.03 -18.44
C GLU A 294 31.08 14.03 -17.40
N ASN A 295 30.90 13.59 -16.16
CA ASN A 295 30.22 14.38 -15.13
C ASN A 295 30.93 15.70 -14.74
N GLU A 296 30.17 16.80 -14.70
CA GLU A 296 30.56 18.10 -14.15
C GLU A 296 30.01 18.38 -12.73
N TYR A 297 29.97 17.36 -11.86
CA TYR A 297 29.39 17.47 -10.51
C TYR A 297 30.28 18.17 -9.45
N TYR A 298 31.61 18.00 -9.51
CA TYR A 298 32.51 18.34 -8.39
C TYR A 298 33.09 19.77 -8.47
N GLU A 299 33.44 20.35 -7.30
CA GLU A 299 33.90 21.76 -7.11
C GLU A 299 33.01 22.87 -7.72
N GLY A 300 31.70 22.63 -7.76
CA GLY A 300 30.72 23.65 -8.11
C GLY A 300 30.43 23.77 -9.60
N GLY A 301 30.76 22.74 -10.39
CA GLY A 301 30.22 22.54 -11.74
C GLY A 301 30.55 23.62 -12.78
N LEU A 302 29.66 23.77 -13.76
CA LEU A 302 29.72 24.78 -14.82
C LEU A 302 29.06 26.07 -14.33
N LYS A 303 29.79 27.19 -14.34
CA LYS A 303 29.27 28.49 -13.90
C LYS A 303 29.33 29.53 -15.00
N GLY A 304 28.19 30.18 -15.28
CA GLY A 304 28.09 31.29 -16.22
C GLY A 304 28.74 32.54 -15.65
N GLY A 305 28.22 33.02 -14.52
CA GLY A 305 28.74 34.19 -13.84
C GLY A 305 27.71 35.31 -13.84
N SER A 306 28.12 36.53 -14.16
CA SER A 306 27.13 37.58 -14.42
C SER A 306 26.90 37.71 -15.91
N GLY A 307 25.73 38.15 -16.34
CA GLY A 307 25.40 38.24 -17.75
C GLY A 307 24.27 37.29 -18.10
N ASN A 308 23.83 37.33 -19.35
CA ASN A 308 22.83 36.37 -19.84
C ASN A 308 23.57 35.25 -20.56
N ASP A 309 23.72 34.13 -19.89
CA ASP A 309 24.60 33.04 -20.28
C ASP A 309 23.82 31.92 -20.97
N THR A 310 24.52 31.13 -21.78
CA THR A 310 23.98 29.91 -22.39
C THR A 310 24.93 28.76 -22.07
N ILE A 311 24.46 27.81 -21.25
CA ILE A 311 25.28 26.71 -20.72
C ILE A 311 24.60 25.39 -21.08
N SER A 312 25.39 24.42 -21.54
CA SER A 312 24.91 23.07 -21.84
C SER A 312 25.84 22.03 -21.22
N GLY A 313 25.36 21.16 -20.33
CA GLY A 313 26.15 20.08 -19.72
C GLY A 313 26.56 18.99 -20.71
N ASN A 314 25.67 18.70 -21.68
CA ASN A 314 25.79 17.65 -22.70
C ASN A 314 25.52 16.25 -22.18
N ALA A 315 26.52 15.52 -21.69
CA ALA A 315 26.31 14.16 -21.19
C ALA A 315 27.13 13.97 -19.93
N GLY A 316 26.57 13.27 -18.95
CA GLY A 316 27.13 13.21 -17.60
C GLY A 316 26.12 13.70 -16.57
N ILE A 317 26.46 13.56 -15.30
CA ILE A 317 25.72 14.15 -14.18
C ILE A 317 26.37 15.51 -13.91
N ASP A 318 25.66 16.57 -14.26
CA ASP A 318 26.21 17.91 -14.33
C ASP A 318 25.56 18.85 -13.31
N HIS A 319 26.38 19.70 -12.70
CA HIS A 319 25.91 20.82 -11.91
C HIS A 319 26.08 22.10 -12.72
N ILE A 320 24.97 22.80 -12.98
CA ILE A 320 24.97 23.98 -13.85
C ILE A 320 24.41 25.18 -13.07
N TYR A 321 25.18 26.27 -13.04
CA TYR A 321 24.83 27.51 -12.36
C TYR A 321 24.83 28.68 -13.35
N GLY A 322 23.68 29.32 -13.57
CA GLY A 322 23.57 30.57 -14.33
C GLY A 322 24.17 31.76 -13.59
N GLU A 323 23.80 31.89 -12.30
CA GLU A 323 24.17 32.97 -11.38
C GLU A 323 23.37 34.28 -11.56
N ASN A 324 23.90 35.35 -12.15
CA ASN A 324 23.13 36.60 -12.29
C ASN A 324 22.87 36.96 -13.75
N GLY A 325 21.61 36.95 -14.15
CA GLY A 325 21.14 37.43 -15.44
C GLY A 325 20.03 36.52 -15.95
N ASN A 326 19.62 36.71 -17.20
CA ASN A 326 18.59 35.83 -17.77
C ASN A 326 19.28 34.73 -18.57
N ASP A 327 19.41 33.57 -17.95
CA ASP A 327 20.26 32.47 -18.40
C ASP A 327 19.47 31.39 -19.15
N VAL A 328 20.18 30.63 -19.97
CA VAL A 328 19.66 29.47 -20.69
C VAL A 328 20.52 28.26 -20.33
N LEU A 329 19.99 27.35 -19.54
CA LEU A 329 20.68 26.18 -19.01
C LEU A 329 20.09 24.91 -19.62
N ASN A 330 20.95 24.02 -20.12
CA ASN A 330 20.59 22.71 -20.63
C ASN A 330 21.41 21.62 -19.92
N GLY A 331 20.77 20.68 -19.23
CA GLY A 331 21.44 19.54 -18.59
C GLY A 331 22.03 18.62 -19.65
N GLY A 332 21.15 17.86 -20.31
CA GLY A 332 21.51 17.00 -21.42
C GLY A 332 21.18 15.54 -21.11
N ASP A 333 22.13 14.63 -21.30
CA ASP A 333 21.99 13.21 -20.97
C ASP A 333 22.59 12.94 -19.57
N GLY A 334 21.75 12.76 -18.55
CA GLY A 334 22.18 12.43 -17.20
C GLY A 334 21.20 12.94 -16.15
N SER A 335 21.52 12.73 -14.87
CA SER A 335 20.70 13.28 -13.78
C SER A 335 21.32 14.58 -13.33
N ASP A 336 20.85 15.70 -13.84
CA ASP A 336 21.52 16.99 -13.71
C ASP A 336 20.91 17.85 -12.60
N GLU A 337 21.70 18.76 -12.04
CA GLU A 337 21.22 19.79 -11.12
C GLU A 337 21.39 21.18 -11.76
N LEU A 338 20.27 21.86 -11.99
CA LEU A 338 20.24 23.16 -12.65
C LEU A 338 19.78 24.26 -11.69
N TYR A 339 20.59 25.31 -11.60
CA TYR A 339 20.41 26.48 -10.74
C TYR A 339 20.44 27.74 -11.61
N GLY A 340 19.30 28.43 -11.79
CA GLY A 340 19.20 29.62 -12.62
C GLY A 340 19.88 30.83 -11.96
N GLY A 341 19.54 31.06 -10.70
CA GLY A 341 19.98 32.23 -9.93
C GLY A 341 19.07 33.44 -10.13
N SER A 342 19.62 34.65 -10.13
CA SER A 342 18.77 35.84 -10.23
C SER A 342 18.51 36.19 -11.69
N GLY A 343 17.24 36.35 -12.07
CA GLY A 343 16.84 36.73 -13.41
C GLY A 343 15.64 35.93 -13.87
N ASN A 344 15.28 36.03 -15.15
CA ASN A 344 14.24 35.19 -15.73
C ASN A 344 14.91 34.14 -16.59
N ASP A 345 15.02 32.93 -16.06
CA ASP A 345 15.88 31.88 -16.60
C ASP A 345 15.08 30.82 -17.37
N LEU A 346 15.75 30.14 -18.29
CA LEU A 346 15.23 28.99 -19.04
C LEU A 346 16.08 27.76 -18.71
N LEU A 347 15.50 26.82 -17.96
CA LEU A 347 16.17 25.60 -17.50
C LEU A 347 15.55 24.39 -18.20
N ASN A 348 16.37 23.52 -18.78
CA ASN A 348 15.93 22.30 -19.47
C ASN A 348 16.79 21.12 -19.02
N GLY A 349 16.19 20.09 -18.42
CA GLY A 349 16.90 18.90 -17.96
C GLY A 349 17.27 17.94 -19.10
N ASP A 350 16.43 17.87 -20.13
CA ASP A 350 16.53 16.92 -21.26
C ASP A 350 16.26 15.46 -20.86
N THR A 351 17.27 14.62 -20.62
CA THR A 351 17.05 13.19 -20.33
C THR A 351 17.76 12.74 -19.07
N GLY A 352 17.03 12.04 -18.21
CA GLY A 352 17.50 11.56 -16.92
C GLY A 352 16.61 12.12 -15.82
N ASP A 353 16.90 11.77 -14.57
CA ASP A 353 16.12 12.27 -13.44
C ASP A 353 16.76 13.56 -12.94
N ASP A 354 16.20 14.72 -13.33
CA ASP A 354 16.82 16.03 -13.15
C ASP A 354 16.27 16.78 -11.92
N ARG A 355 17.07 17.71 -11.39
CA ARG A 355 16.74 18.52 -10.22
C ARG A 355 16.87 20.01 -10.51
N PHE A 356 15.86 20.76 -10.09
CA PHE A 356 15.76 22.21 -10.23
C PHE A 356 15.53 22.85 -8.86
N THR A 357 16.09 24.03 -8.61
CA THR A 357 15.82 24.82 -7.40
C THR A 357 15.09 26.12 -7.70
N ASN A 358 14.40 26.67 -6.71
CA ASN A 358 13.80 27.99 -6.85
C ASN A 358 14.84 29.09 -6.75
N ASP A 359 14.78 30.01 -7.70
CA ASP A 359 15.60 31.20 -7.69
C ASP A 359 14.74 32.45 -7.90
N ALA A 360 15.38 33.61 -8.12
CA ALA A 360 14.69 34.89 -8.08
C ALA A 360 14.34 35.37 -9.49
N GLY A 361 13.08 35.25 -9.88
CA GLY A 361 12.51 35.91 -11.04
C GLY A 361 11.32 35.14 -11.61
N ASN A 362 11.13 35.18 -12.92
CA ASN A 362 10.05 34.45 -13.60
C ASN A 362 10.68 33.40 -14.52
N ASP A 363 10.84 32.20 -14.00
CA ASP A 363 11.62 31.16 -14.63
C ASP A 363 10.75 30.23 -15.48
N THR A 364 11.38 29.60 -16.47
CA THR A 364 10.76 28.59 -17.32
C THR A 364 11.56 27.30 -17.20
N ILE A 365 10.95 26.27 -16.61
CA ILE A 365 11.59 25.01 -16.30
C ILE A 365 10.97 23.90 -17.16
N ASN A 366 11.79 23.05 -17.74
CA ASN A 366 11.35 21.84 -18.41
C ASN A 366 12.18 20.66 -17.92
N GLY A 367 11.57 19.72 -17.18
CA GLY A 367 12.27 18.52 -16.70
C GLY A 367 12.78 17.70 -17.88
N GLY A 368 11.87 17.30 -18.75
CA GLY A 368 12.21 16.57 -19.96
C GLY A 368 11.71 15.15 -19.86
N SER A 369 12.62 14.16 -19.91
CA SER A 369 12.30 12.76 -19.75
C SER A 369 13.03 12.15 -18.57
N GLY A 370 12.28 11.72 -17.57
CA GLY A 370 12.77 11.07 -16.37
C GLY A 370 11.73 11.22 -15.28
N ASN A 371 12.15 11.14 -14.03
CA ASN A 371 11.38 11.63 -12.89
C ASN A 371 12.05 12.91 -12.38
N ASP A 372 11.50 14.05 -12.78
CA ASP A 372 12.13 15.33 -12.54
C ASP A 372 11.61 15.99 -11.26
N LEU A 373 12.52 16.57 -10.48
CA LEU A 373 12.25 17.15 -9.17
C LEU A 373 12.44 18.67 -9.19
N TYR A 374 11.40 19.40 -8.82
CA TYR A 374 11.51 20.83 -8.52
C TYR A 374 11.44 21.08 -7.01
N GLU A 375 12.52 21.60 -6.44
CA GLU A 375 12.60 22.00 -5.04
C GLU A 375 12.47 23.52 -4.88
N ALA A 376 11.61 23.96 -3.98
CA ALA A 376 11.39 25.39 -3.77
C ALA A 376 11.02 25.74 -2.32
N ASP A 377 11.72 26.71 -1.73
CA ASP A 377 11.41 27.30 -0.41
C ASP A 377 10.87 28.74 -0.56
N TYR A 378 9.61 28.95 -0.16
CA TYR A 378 8.95 30.26 -0.23
C TYR A 378 8.64 30.87 1.14
N SER A 379 9.18 30.30 2.22
CA SER A 379 8.89 30.69 3.62
C SER A 379 9.08 32.19 3.91
N TYR A 380 10.03 32.85 3.23
CA TYR A 380 10.33 34.27 3.41
C TYR A 380 9.60 35.20 2.43
N ALA A 381 8.73 34.67 1.58
CA ALA A 381 8.05 35.46 0.58
C ALA A 381 6.98 36.38 1.18
N SER A 382 6.80 37.55 0.57
CA SER A 382 5.95 38.62 1.13
C SER A 382 4.46 38.53 0.77
N SER A 383 4.01 37.40 0.24
CA SER A 383 2.65 37.16 -0.26
C SER A 383 2.39 35.67 -0.38
N GLY A 384 1.13 35.24 -0.31
CA GLY A 384 0.75 33.83 -0.49
C GLY A 384 1.18 33.24 -1.83
N LEU A 385 1.58 31.98 -1.77
CA LEU A 385 1.95 31.11 -2.88
C LEU A 385 0.69 30.54 -3.53
N THR A 386 0.65 30.58 -4.85
CA THR A 386 -0.40 29.90 -5.62
C THR A 386 0.24 29.04 -6.69
N MET A 387 0.13 27.73 -6.52
CA MET A 387 0.53 26.74 -7.51
C MET A 387 -0.66 26.33 -8.39
N THR A 388 -0.38 26.06 -9.66
CA THR A 388 -1.26 25.25 -10.53
C THR A 388 -0.49 24.02 -10.98
N TYR A 389 -1.15 22.87 -11.08
CA TYR A 389 -0.53 21.64 -11.58
C TYR A 389 -1.54 20.83 -12.40
N ASP A 390 -1.23 20.58 -13.68
CA ASP A 390 -1.96 19.65 -14.54
C ASP A 390 -1.24 18.30 -14.51
N THR A 391 -1.80 17.33 -13.78
CA THR A 391 -1.23 15.99 -13.61
C THR A 391 -1.12 15.19 -14.92
N ALA A 392 -1.89 15.54 -15.97
CA ALA A 392 -1.84 14.84 -17.25
C ALA A 392 -0.65 15.28 -18.10
N THR A 393 -0.23 16.54 -17.97
CA THR A 393 0.91 17.10 -18.70
C THR A 393 2.11 17.40 -17.81
N ARG A 394 2.00 17.18 -16.49
CA ARG A 394 2.99 17.52 -15.45
C ARG A 394 3.50 18.95 -15.58
N SER A 395 2.57 19.87 -15.81
CA SER A 395 2.90 21.26 -16.11
C SER A 395 2.06 22.21 -15.30
N GLY A 396 2.60 23.39 -15.03
CA GLY A 396 1.95 24.30 -14.13
C GLY A 396 2.69 25.61 -13.96
N THR A 397 2.30 26.32 -12.91
CA THR A 397 2.88 27.60 -12.52
C THR A 397 2.99 27.68 -11.01
N ILE A 398 4.01 28.36 -10.49
CA ILE A 398 4.06 28.81 -9.09
C ILE A 398 4.13 30.32 -9.11
N THR A 399 3.16 30.97 -8.47
CA THR A 399 3.09 32.44 -8.40
C THR A 399 3.21 32.91 -6.97
N VAL A 400 4.13 33.83 -6.72
CA VAL A 400 4.27 34.52 -5.43
C VAL A 400 4.40 36.02 -5.68
N GLY A 401 3.32 36.75 -5.36
CA GLY A 401 3.28 38.20 -5.53
C GLY A 401 3.25 38.61 -7.00
N THR A 402 4.39 39.08 -7.53
CA THR A 402 4.55 39.43 -8.95
C THR A 402 5.41 38.44 -9.73
N GLU A 403 6.12 37.56 -9.04
CA GLU A 403 6.96 36.54 -9.65
C GLU A 403 6.11 35.31 -9.98
N THR A 404 6.38 34.70 -11.13
CA THR A 404 5.67 33.51 -11.62
C THR A 404 6.60 32.64 -12.42
N ASP A 405 6.88 31.47 -11.86
CA ASP A 405 7.62 30.41 -12.52
C ASP A 405 6.64 29.52 -13.29
N THR A 406 7.09 29.04 -14.44
CA THR A 406 6.34 28.11 -15.29
C THR A 406 7.15 26.84 -15.47
N PHE A 407 6.50 25.69 -15.37
CA PHE A 407 7.19 24.41 -15.49
C PHE A 407 6.42 23.41 -16.35
N THR A 408 7.15 22.51 -17.00
CA THR A 408 6.63 21.37 -17.77
C THR A 408 7.43 20.11 -17.50
N SER A 409 6.78 18.94 -17.61
CA SER A 409 7.41 17.65 -17.34
C SER A 409 8.10 17.60 -15.96
N ILE A 410 7.41 18.04 -14.90
CA ILE A 410 7.89 17.90 -13.52
C ILE A 410 7.03 16.88 -12.78
N GLU A 411 7.64 15.75 -12.44
CA GLU A 411 6.97 14.63 -11.77
C GLU A 411 6.86 14.82 -10.26
N SER A 412 7.81 15.48 -9.61
CA SER A 412 7.85 15.59 -8.13
C SER A 412 8.19 17.01 -7.66
N PHE A 413 7.66 17.35 -6.48
CA PHE A 413 7.88 18.63 -5.80
C PHE A 413 8.33 18.35 -4.37
N ASN A 414 9.38 19.01 -3.89
CA ASN A 414 9.83 18.82 -2.52
C ASN A 414 10.25 20.15 -1.88
N GLY A 415 10.32 20.18 -0.55
CA GLY A 415 10.83 21.33 0.20
C GLY A 415 9.91 22.55 0.19
N PHE A 416 8.65 22.39 -0.24
CA PHE A 416 7.68 23.48 -0.26
C PHE A 416 7.25 23.83 1.16
N GLU A 417 7.90 24.86 1.68
CA GLU A 417 7.43 25.63 2.83
C GLU A 417 6.64 26.84 2.30
N GLY A 418 5.35 26.84 2.61
CA GLY A 418 4.44 27.94 2.39
C GLY A 418 4.80 29.16 3.23
N THR A 419 4.01 30.19 3.07
CA THR A 419 4.25 31.53 3.59
C THR A 419 3.50 31.75 4.92
N GLU A 420 3.46 33.01 5.38
CA GLU A 420 2.58 33.40 6.50
C GLU A 420 1.15 33.78 6.04
N TYR A 421 0.82 33.52 4.76
CA TYR A 421 -0.45 33.83 4.12
C TYR A 421 -1.04 32.57 3.52
N ASN A 422 -2.34 32.61 3.18
CA ASN A 422 -3.01 31.50 2.52
C ASN A 422 -2.30 31.05 1.24
N ASP A 423 -1.91 29.78 1.22
CA ASP A 423 -1.20 29.15 0.11
C ASP A 423 -2.04 28.08 -0.59
N VAL A 424 -1.69 27.81 -1.85
CA VAL A 424 -2.22 26.68 -2.62
C VAL A 424 -1.05 25.89 -3.18
N ILE A 425 -0.85 24.67 -2.69
CA ILE A 425 0.30 23.80 -3.00
C ILE A 425 -0.20 22.45 -3.55
N PHE A 426 0.47 21.93 -4.57
CA PHE A 426 0.21 20.61 -5.14
C PHE A 426 1.50 19.80 -5.17
N GLY A 427 1.41 18.53 -4.79
CA GLY A 427 2.43 17.53 -4.99
C GLY A 427 2.40 16.93 -6.39
N GLY A 428 3.28 15.96 -6.59
CA GLY A 428 3.63 15.44 -7.91
C GLY A 428 2.74 14.31 -8.42
N THR A 429 3.21 13.66 -9.48
CA THR A 429 2.73 12.33 -9.91
C THR A 429 3.78 11.23 -9.74
N GLY A 430 5.00 11.59 -9.33
CA GLY A 430 6.15 10.71 -9.14
C GLY A 430 6.11 9.95 -7.81
N GLY A 431 5.22 8.97 -7.67
CA GLY A 431 4.98 8.24 -6.40
C GLY A 431 6.11 7.32 -5.89
N GLY A 432 7.38 7.63 -6.17
CA GLY A 432 8.56 6.95 -5.64
C GLY A 432 9.27 7.69 -4.51
N TYR A 433 8.90 8.95 -4.25
CA TYR A 433 9.46 9.78 -3.19
C TYR A 433 8.44 9.99 -2.07
N SER A 434 8.95 10.45 -0.93
CA SER A 434 8.11 11.05 0.09
C SER A 434 8.27 12.54 0.00
N GLU A 435 7.22 13.22 -0.43
CA GLU A 435 7.18 14.66 -0.53
C GLU A 435 6.81 15.30 0.82
N TYR A 436 7.44 16.42 1.14
CA TYR A 436 7.18 17.18 2.35
C TYR A 436 6.57 18.52 2.01
N PHE A 437 5.38 18.79 2.54
CA PHE A 437 4.65 20.03 2.36
C PHE A 437 4.32 20.67 3.72
N TYR A 438 4.62 21.96 3.85
CA TYR A 438 4.30 22.76 5.02
C TYR A 438 3.50 23.99 4.55
N GLY A 439 2.29 24.20 5.04
CA GLY A 439 1.46 25.37 4.71
C GLY A 439 1.96 26.63 5.41
N GLY A 440 2.26 26.52 6.70
CA GLY A 440 2.83 27.61 7.49
C GLY A 440 1.77 28.29 8.33
N SER A 441 1.48 29.56 8.06
CA SER A 441 0.35 30.25 8.69
C SER A 441 -0.58 30.77 7.61
N GLY A 442 -1.87 30.84 7.88
CA GLY A 442 -2.85 31.14 6.85
C GLY A 442 -3.84 29.99 6.72
N ASN A 443 -4.85 30.16 5.88
CA ASN A 443 -5.74 29.06 5.55
C ASN A 443 -5.25 28.45 4.24
N ASP A 444 -4.55 27.33 4.35
CA ASP A 444 -3.78 26.74 3.28
C ASP A 444 -4.57 25.62 2.59
N THR A 445 -4.27 25.38 1.32
CA THR A 445 -4.84 24.26 0.56
C THR A 445 -3.70 23.46 -0.04
N ILE A 446 -3.50 22.25 0.46
CA ILE A 446 -2.38 21.39 0.09
C ILE A 446 -2.92 20.06 -0.41
N SER A 447 -2.41 19.58 -1.54
CA SER A 447 -2.76 18.27 -2.11
C SER A 447 -1.51 17.49 -2.49
N GLY A 448 -1.21 16.38 -1.83
CA GLY A 448 -0.03 15.52 -2.09
C GLY A 448 -0.06 14.83 -3.46
N ASN A 449 -1.28 14.54 -3.95
CA ASN A 449 -1.56 13.87 -5.22
C ASN A 449 -1.18 12.39 -5.23
N ALA A 450 0.07 12.02 -5.51
CA ALA A 450 0.48 10.62 -5.59
C ALA A 450 1.86 10.45 -4.97
N GLY A 451 2.01 9.45 -4.11
CA GLY A 451 3.22 9.28 -3.30
C GLY A 451 2.85 8.96 -1.87
N THR A 452 3.86 8.84 -1.01
CA THR A 452 3.62 8.85 0.44
C THR A 452 3.98 10.25 0.93
N ASP A 453 2.96 11.06 1.15
CA ASP A 453 3.10 12.48 1.40
C ASP A 453 3.12 12.80 2.90
N TYR A 454 3.94 13.78 3.29
CA TYR A 454 3.94 14.37 4.63
C TYR A 454 3.41 15.79 4.54
N ILE A 455 2.17 15.99 4.99
CA ILE A 455 1.45 17.25 4.84
C ILE A 455 1.17 17.87 6.21
N TYR A 456 1.69 19.08 6.41
CA TYR A 456 1.49 19.88 7.61
C TYR A 456 0.79 21.20 7.24
N GLY A 457 -0.43 21.42 7.73
CA GLY A 457 -1.19 22.67 7.50
C GLY A 457 -0.56 23.85 8.21
N GLY A 458 -0.51 23.81 9.53
CA GLY A 458 0.13 24.82 10.36
C GLY A 458 -0.89 25.60 11.18
N ASN A 459 -0.89 26.94 11.15
CA ASN A 459 -1.91 27.73 11.84
C ASN A 459 -2.90 28.31 10.84
N GLY A 460 -4.17 28.01 11.02
CA GLY A 460 -5.30 28.52 10.25
C GLY A 460 -6.29 27.40 10.00
N ASN A 461 -7.30 27.64 9.17
CA ASN A 461 -8.24 26.58 8.79
C ASN A 461 -7.79 26.01 7.45
N ASP A 462 -7.14 24.87 7.49
CA ASP A 462 -6.44 24.28 6.36
C ASP A 462 -7.27 23.20 5.66
N VAL A 463 -6.98 22.98 4.38
CA VAL A 463 -7.56 21.91 3.56
C VAL A 463 -6.42 21.05 3.04
N LEU A 464 -6.29 19.86 3.61
CA LEU A 464 -5.20 18.92 3.32
C LEU A 464 -5.77 17.69 2.62
N ASN A 465 -5.22 17.35 1.46
CA ASN A 465 -5.54 16.14 0.73
C ASN A 465 -4.27 15.29 0.51
N GLY A 466 -4.24 14.06 1.02
CA GLY A 466 -3.13 13.13 0.80
C GLY A 466 -3.07 12.72 -0.67
N GLY A 467 -4.07 11.95 -1.10
CA GLY A 467 -4.23 11.55 -2.49
C GLY A 467 -4.05 10.05 -2.64
N ALA A 468 -3.02 9.62 -3.36
CA ALA A 468 -2.77 8.22 -3.63
C ALA A 468 -1.46 7.76 -2.99
N GLY A 469 -1.57 6.89 -1.99
CA GLY A 469 -0.46 6.32 -1.25
C GLY A 469 -0.73 6.45 0.24
N ASN A 470 0.22 6.05 1.08
CA ASN A 470 0.01 6.06 2.52
C ASN A 470 0.52 7.39 3.08
N ASP A 471 -0.39 8.28 3.45
CA ASP A 471 -0.07 9.68 3.72
C ASP A 471 -0.10 10.02 5.22
N TYR A 472 0.64 11.06 5.59
CA TYR A 472 0.71 11.60 6.94
C TYR A 472 0.17 13.03 6.96
N LEU A 473 -1.02 13.23 7.53
CA LEU A 473 -1.71 14.52 7.55
C LEU A 473 -1.78 15.09 8.97
N TYR A 474 -1.33 16.34 9.12
CA TYR A 474 -1.41 17.12 10.35
C TYR A 474 -1.98 18.50 10.06
N GLY A 475 -3.20 18.78 10.55
CA GLY A 475 -3.87 20.07 10.39
C GLY A 475 -3.15 21.18 11.17
N GLY A 476 -2.95 20.95 12.47
CA GLY A 476 -2.35 21.90 13.38
C GLY A 476 -3.41 22.76 14.07
N GLY A 477 -3.21 24.08 14.07
CA GLY A 477 -4.03 25.02 14.81
C GLY A 477 -5.12 25.67 13.96
N GLY A 478 -6.37 25.26 14.12
CA GLY A 478 -7.55 25.84 13.51
C GLY A 478 -8.51 24.73 13.12
N ASN A 479 -9.64 25.05 12.47
CA ASN A 479 -10.62 24.03 12.10
C ASN A 479 -10.27 23.48 10.71
N ASP A 480 -9.67 22.30 10.69
CA ASP A 480 -9.05 21.76 9.49
C ASP A 480 -9.91 20.71 8.78
N LEU A 481 -9.71 20.56 7.47
CA LEU A 481 -10.29 19.51 6.65
C LEU A 481 -9.16 18.61 6.13
N LEU A 482 -9.08 17.38 6.62
CA LEU A 482 -8.06 16.39 6.27
C LEU A 482 -8.72 15.24 5.50
N ASN A 483 -8.20 14.93 4.32
CA ASN A 483 -8.68 13.83 3.48
C ASN A 483 -7.51 12.95 3.05
N GLY A 484 -7.54 11.66 3.38
CA GLY A 484 -6.49 10.70 3.00
C GLY A 484 -6.62 10.22 1.55
N ASP A 485 -7.86 10.15 1.06
CA ASP A 485 -8.21 9.59 -0.26
C ASP A 485 -7.95 8.08 -0.37
N SER A 486 -6.78 7.63 -0.81
CA SER A 486 -6.52 6.19 -1.05
C SER A 486 -5.16 5.75 -0.56
N GLY A 487 -5.14 4.68 0.23
CA GLY A 487 -3.96 4.20 0.91
C GLY A 487 -4.26 4.02 2.40
N ASP A 488 -3.28 3.54 3.16
CA ASP A 488 -3.44 3.43 4.61
C ASP A 488 -2.90 4.71 5.26
N ASP A 489 -3.80 5.63 5.62
CA ASP A 489 -3.45 7.00 5.99
C ASP A 489 -3.34 7.21 7.50
N TYR A 490 -2.51 8.18 7.89
CA TYR A 490 -2.26 8.55 9.27
C TYR A 490 -2.61 10.01 9.52
N PHE A 491 -3.55 10.23 10.44
CA PHE A 491 -4.00 11.56 10.84
C PHE A 491 -3.57 11.86 12.27
N THR A 492 -3.14 13.10 12.48
CA THR A 492 -2.91 13.65 13.81
C THR A 492 -3.71 14.93 13.97
N GLY A 493 -4.40 15.05 15.11
CA GLY A 493 -5.16 16.24 15.48
C GLY A 493 -4.66 16.82 16.78
N ASP A 494 -4.85 18.12 16.94
CA ASP A 494 -4.57 18.84 18.18
C ASP A 494 -5.86 19.03 18.98
N GLU A 495 -5.73 19.19 20.30
CA GLU A 495 -6.89 19.61 21.11
C GLU A 495 -7.27 21.06 20.81
N GLY A 496 -8.57 21.33 20.70
CA GLY A 496 -9.12 22.70 20.82
C GLY A 496 -9.74 23.30 19.56
N ASN A 497 -9.86 22.52 18.48
CA ASN A 497 -10.50 22.93 17.24
C ASN A 497 -11.63 21.95 16.84
N ASN A 498 -12.31 22.23 15.72
CA ASN A 498 -13.36 21.39 15.17
C ASN A 498 -12.93 20.86 13.80
N ASP A 499 -12.20 19.75 13.81
CA ASP A 499 -11.60 19.19 12.61
C ASP A 499 -12.56 18.23 11.91
N THR A 500 -12.39 18.12 10.59
CA THR A 500 -13.11 17.17 9.75
C THR A 500 -12.10 16.26 9.07
N ILE A 501 -12.14 14.98 9.42
CA ILE A 501 -11.20 13.97 8.95
C ILE A 501 -11.95 12.95 8.08
N ASN A 502 -11.39 12.60 6.93
CA ASN A 502 -11.89 11.51 6.11
C ASN A 502 -10.71 10.61 5.72
N GLY A 503 -10.67 9.38 6.24
CA GLY A 503 -9.63 8.41 5.88
C GLY A 503 -9.66 8.08 4.40
N GLY A 504 -10.87 7.83 3.87
CA GLY A 504 -11.05 7.47 2.48
C GLY A 504 -11.05 5.96 2.29
N ALA A 505 -10.13 5.44 1.48
CA ALA A 505 -10.05 4.04 1.12
C ALA A 505 -8.73 3.43 1.56
N GLY A 506 -8.79 2.58 2.57
CA GLY A 506 -7.66 1.81 3.07
C GLY A 506 -7.93 1.39 4.49
N SER A 507 -6.88 1.22 5.29
CA SER A 507 -6.96 1.05 6.73
C SER A 507 -6.40 2.30 7.41
N ASP A 508 -7.29 3.21 7.79
CA ASP A 508 -6.91 4.55 8.20
C ASP A 508 -6.85 4.69 9.71
N ARG A 509 -5.86 5.45 10.18
CA ARG A 509 -5.58 5.65 11.60
C ARG A 509 -5.69 7.12 11.98
N TYR A 510 -6.52 7.40 12.97
CA TYR A 510 -6.55 8.71 13.64
C TYR A 510 -5.90 8.62 15.02
N HIS A 511 -4.79 9.35 15.19
CA HIS A 511 -4.13 9.50 16.48
C HIS A 511 -4.47 10.84 17.11
N ALA A 512 -5.12 10.80 18.26
CA ALA A 512 -5.46 11.97 19.04
C ALA A 512 -5.15 11.74 20.53
N ASP A 513 -4.63 12.78 21.17
CA ASP A 513 -4.30 12.80 22.58
C ASP A 513 -5.08 13.92 23.27
N TYR A 514 -6.17 13.58 23.98
CA TYR A 514 -7.04 14.54 24.70
C TYR A 514 -6.68 14.72 26.18
N SER A 515 -5.45 14.37 26.54
CA SER A 515 -4.92 14.40 27.92
C SER A 515 -5.08 15.72 28.67
N TYR A 516 -5.22 16.84 27.97
CA TYR A 516 -5.33 18.20 28.52
C TYR A 516 -6.74 18.79 28.40
N GLY A 517 -7.71 17.98 27.96
CA GLY A 517 -9.11 18.36 27.78
C GLY A 517 -9.75 18.99 29.03
N SER A 518 -10.59 19.98 28.81
CA SER A 518 -11.18 20.79 29.91
C SER A 518 -12.45 20.20 30.53
N SER A 519 -12.97 19.10 29.99
CA SER A 519 -14.17 18.38 30.44
C SER A 519 -14.17 16.97 29.88
N GLY A 520 -15.08 16.10 30.34
CA GLY A 520 -15.22 14.74 29.81
C GLY A 520 -15.47 14.69 28.31
N LEU A 521 -14.83 13.71 27.67
CA LEU A 521 -14.88 13.40 26.25
C LEU A 521 -16.08 12.49 25.96
N THR A 522 -16.77 12.76 24.87
CA THR A 522 -17.81 11.87 24.34
C THR A 522 -17.53 11.54 22.89
N MET A 523 -17.25 10.28 22.63
CA MET A 523 -17.10 9.74 21.29
C MET A 523 -18.39 9.10 20.80
N THR A 524 -18.66 9.20 19.50
CA THR A 524 -19.58 8.32 18.78
C THR A 524 -18.81 7.58 17.70
N TYR A 525 -19.16 6.33 17.43
CA TYR A 525 -18.56 5.50 16.38
C TYR A 525 -19.64 4.58 15.79
N ASP A 526 -19.74 4.53 14.46
CA ASP A 526 -20.64 3.64 13.75
C ASP A 526 -19.88 2.54 12.98
N THR A 527 -20.63 1.57 12.45
CA THR A 527 -20.05 0.42 11.74
C THR A 527 -19.41 0.75 10.40
N ALA A 528 -19.50 2.00 9.93
CA ALA A 528 -18.86 2.49 8.72
C ALA A 528 -17.60 3.33 9.03
N GLY A 529 -17.07 3.24 10.26
CA GLY A 529 -15.88 3.99 10.65
C GLY A 529 -16.13 5.49 10.81
N SER A 530 -17.38 5.90 11.04
CA SER A 530 -17.76 7.31 11.10
C SER A 530 -18.26 7.71 12.49
N GLY A 531 -18.00 8.96 12.87
CA GLY A 531 -18.30 9.39 14.23
C GLY A 531 -17.87 10.82 14.56
N THR A 532 -17.87 11.09 15.85
CA THR A 532 -17.53 12.40 16.41
C THR A 532 -16.76 12.23 17.71
N ILE A 533 -15.86 13.16 18.01
CA ILE A 533 -15.19 13.27 19.30
C ILE A 533 -15.50 14.65 19.85
N THR A 534 -16.21 14.74 20.98
CA THR A 534 -16.62 16.01 21.57
C THR A 534 -15.98 16.22 22.94
N VAL A 535 -15.29 17.34 23.12
CA VAL A 535 -14.77 17.82 24.41
C VAL A 535 -15.26 19.25 24.64
N GLY A 536 -16.18 19.43 25.59
CA GLY A 536 -16.73 20.74 25.92
C GLY A 536 -17.60 21.32 24.78
N THR A 537 -17.10 22.34 24.09
CA THR A 537 -17.74 22.94 22.91
C THR A 537 -17.15 22.48 21.59
N GLU A 538 -15.99 21.83 21.63
CA GLU A 538 -15.24 21.41 20.45
C GLU A 538 -15.68 20.02 20.02
N THR A 539 -15.78 19.81 18.71
CA THR A 539 -16.22 18.55 18.12
C THR A 539 -15.49 18.28 16.84
N ASP A 540 -14.66 17.25 16.87
CA ASP A 540 -14.04 16.68 15.69
C ASP A 540 -15.00 15.67 15.07
N THR A 541 -15.02 15.62 13.75
CA THR A 541 -15.83 14.70 12.96
C THR A 541 -14.92 13.85 12.10
N PHE A 542 -15.18 12.55 12.05
CA PHE A 542 -14.39 11.63 11.24
C PHE A 542 -15.27 10.67 10.44
N THR A 543 -14.80 10.27 9.27
CA THR A 543 -15.40 9.23 8.42
C THR A 543 -14.32 8.30 7.88
N SER A 544 -14.68 7.02 7.67
CA SER A 544 -13.74 5.99 7.21
C SER A 544 -12.47 5.92 8.06
N ILE A 545 -12.61 5.83 9.39
CA ILE A 545 -11.47 5.58 10.29
C ILE A 545 -11.64 4.20 10.94
N GLU A 546 -10.66 3.33 10.70
CA GLU A 546 -10.66 1.95 11.19
C GLU A 546 -9.90 1.80 12.51
N SER A 547 -8.97 2.70 12.85
CA SER A 547 -8.16 2.58 14.06
C SER A 547 -7.93 3.89 14.82
N PHE A 548 -8.00 3.79 16.15
CA PHE A 548 -7.66 4.85 17.11
C PHE A 548 -6.48 4.45 18.00
N ASN A 549 -5.55 3.65 17.50
CA ASN A 549 -4.51 3.09 18.35
C ASN A 549 -3.71 4.20 19.09
N GLY A 550 -3.57 4.05 20.42
CA GLY A 550 -2.91 4.99 21.31
C GLY A 550 -3.80 6.15 21.78
N PHE A 551 -5.11 6.05 21.61
CA PHE A 551 -6.08 7.07 22.01
C PHE A 551 -6.11 7.28 23.52
N LYS A 552 -6.09 8.53 23.95
CA LYS A 552 -6.18 8.90 25.36
C LYS A 552 -7.34 9.83 25.61
N GLY A 553 -8.16 9.48 26.59
CA GLY A 553 -9.18 10.33 27.17
C GLY A 553 -8.61 11.53 27.94
N THR A 554 -9.50 12.20 28.65
CA THR A 554 -9.25 13.35 29.52
C THR A 554 -9.05 12.88 30.96
N ASP A 555 -8.91 13.80 31.93
CA ASP A 555 -8.92 13.45 33.36
C ASP A 555 -10.35 13.51 33.97
N TYR A 556 -11.38 13.38 33.13
CA TYR A 556 -12.79 13.40 33.51
C TYR A 556 -13.50 12.16 32.97
N ASN A 557 -14.75 11.94 33.41
CA ASN A 557 -15.54 10.82 32.90
C ASN A 557 -15.73 10.88 31.38
N ASP A 558 -15.18 9.87 30.69
CA ASP A 558 -15.16 9.79 29.24
C ASP A 558 -16.05 8.67 28.70
N VAL A 559 -16.42 8.80 27.43
CA VAL A 559 -17.03 7.74 26.62
C VAL A 559 -16.19 7.55 25.37
N ILE A 560 -15.50 6.41 25.26
CA ILE A 560 -14.52 6.09 24.22
C ILE A 560 -14.94 4.82 23.46
N PHE A 561 -14.79 4.83 22.14
CA PHE A 561 -15.01 3.68 21.27
C PHE A 561 -13.74 3.40 20.46
N GLY A 562 -13.33 2.14 20.39
CA GLY A 562 -12.31 1.63 19.48
C GLY A 562 -12.88 1.41 18.07
N GLY A 563 -12.03 0.94 17.18
CA GLY A 563 -12.34 0.76 15.78
C GLY A 563 -12.63 -0.70 15.45
N THR A 564 -11.97 -1.18 14.39
CA THR A 564 -12.00 -2.59 13.97
C THR A 564 -10.61 -3.23 13.94
N ALA A 565 -9.56 -2.45 14.21
CA ALA A 565 -8.18 -2.92 14.24
C ALA A 565 -7.78 -3.23 15.69
N VAL A 566 -6.49 -3.46 15.95
CA VAL A 566 -6.00 -3.68 17.31
C VAL A 566 -5.62 -2.33 17.90
N GLU A 567 -6.29 -1.93 18.98
CA GLU A 567 -6.08 -0.64 19.63
C GLU A 567 -5.51 -0.72 21.05
N GLU A 568 -4.74 0.30 21.41
CA GLU A 568 -4.49 0.68 22.80
C GLU A 568 -5.35 1.91 23.15
N LEU A 569 -6.25 1.77 24.14
CA LEU A 569 -7.20 2.79 24.58
C LEU A 569 -7.03 3.09 26.08
N TYR A 570 -6.98 4.38 26.44
CA TYR A 570 -6.74 4.84 27.82
C TYR A 570 -7.83 5.79 28.31
N GLY A 571 -8.49 5.47 29.44
CA GLY A 571 -9.48 6.31 30.13
C GLY A 571 -8.85 7.42 30.98
N ARG A 572 -7.81 7.07 31.76
CA ARG A 572 -7.07 7.95 32.68
C ARG A 572 -7.79 8.19 34.02
N GLU A 573 -7.96 9.45 34.44
CA GLU A 573 -8.74 9.76 35.65
C GLU A 573 -10.20 9.93 35.25
N GLY A 574 -11.15 9.40 36.01
CA GLY A 574 -12.56 9.54 35.65
C GLY A 574 -13.34 8.27 35.95
N ASN A 575 -14.63 8.27 35.65
CA ASN A 575 -15.39 7.03 35.61
C ASN A 575 -15.75 6.84 34.15
N ASP A 576 -14.95 6.05 33.47
CA ASP A 576 -14.91 6.03 32.02
C ASP A 576 -15.72 4.87 31.48
N THR A 577 -16.25 5.03 30.26
CA THR A 577 -16.90 3.95 29.53
C THR A 577 -16.15 3.74 28.23
N ILE A 578 -15.46 2.60 28.12
CA ILE A 578 -14.59 2.29 26.98
C ILE A 578 -15.04 0.99 26.33
N SER A 579 -15.21 0.99 25.02
CA SER A 579 -15.53 -0.20 24.22
C SER A 579 -14.49 -0.38 23.12
N GLY A 580 -13.79 -1.51 23.05
CA GLY A 580 -12.83 -1.82 21.98
C GLY A 580 -13.48 -2.05 20.61
N ASN A 581 -14.75 -2.51 20.64
CA ASN A 581 -15.54 -2.88 19.45
C ASN A 581 -15.05 -4.16 18.78
N ALA A 582 -14.13 -4.09 17.82
CA ALA A 582 -13.56 -5.29 17.20
C ALA A 582 -12.06 -5.12 17.11
N GLY A 583 -11.31 -6.17 17.36
CA GLY A 583 -9.87 -6.03 17.59
C GLY A 583 -9.40 -6.96 18.69
N GLY A 584 -8.08 -7.07 18.86
CA GLY A 584 -7.50 -7.71 20.04
C GLY A 584 -6.98 -6.63 20.97
N ASP A 585 -7.89 -5.93 21.63
CA ASP A 585 -7.63 -4.58 22.13
C ASP A 585 -6.99 -4.57 23.51
N TYR A 586 -6.25 -3.50 23.81
CA TYR A 586 -5.72 -3.20 25.13
C TYR A 586 -6.46 -1.99 25.69
N ILE A 587 -7.32 -2.24 26.67
CA ILE A 587 -8.19 -1.24 27.27
C ILE A 587 -7.76 -0.99 28.71
N TYR A 588 -7.44 0.27 29.02
CA TYR A 588 -7.01 0.71 30.35
C TYR A 588 -8.00 1.74 30.92
N GLY A 589 -8.71 1.40 32.00
CA GLY A 589 -9.54 2.34 32.76
C GLY A 589 -8.71 3.33 33.57
N GLU A 590 -7.68 2.82 34.26
CA GLU A 590 -6.77 3.55 35.14
C GLU A 590 -7.36 3.97 36.49
N ASN A 591 -7.82 5.21 36.69
CA ASN A 591 -8.29 5.71 37.98
C ASN A 591 -9.77 6.10 37.95
N GLY A 592 -10.59 5.26 38.57
CA GLY A 592 -11.96 5.55 38.99
C GLY A 592 -12.84 4.32 38.84
N ASN A 593 -14.14 4.48 38.60
CA ASN A 593 -15.03 3.32 38.50
C ASN A 593 -15.43 3.14 37.04
N ASP A 594 -14.66 2.33 36.32
CA ASP A 594 -14.71 2.28 34.87
C ASP A 594 -15.61 1.16 34.36
N VAL A 595 -16.11 1.31 33.14
CA VAL A 595 -16.90 0.31 32.42
C VAL A 595 -16.18 -0.02 31.13
N LEU A 596 -15.53 -1.18 31.11
CA LEU A 596 -14.70 -1.65 30.00
C LEU A 596 -15.40 -2.80 29.28
N ASN A 597 -15.52 -2.69 27.96
CA ASN A 597 -16.05 -3.72 27.08
C ASN A 597 -15.03 -4.04 25.99
N GLY A 598 -14.54 -5.28 25.93
CA GLY A 598 -13.56 -5.68 24.91
C GLY A 598 -14.16 -5.65 23.52
N GLY A 599 -15.23 -6.42 23.33
CA GLY A 599 -15.85 -6.56 22.03
C GLY A 599 -15.44 -7.87 21.36
N ASP A 600 -15.22 -7.83 20.05
CA ASP A 600 -14.90 -8.96 19.22
C ASP A 600 -13.38 -9.15 19.11
N GLY A 601 -12.84 -10.23 19.68
CA GLY A 601 -11.44 -10.62 19.47
C GLY A 601 -10.77 -11.12 20.75
N TYR A 602 -9.47 -10.86 20.89
CA TYR A 602 -8.67 -11.29 22.04
C TYR A 602 -8.27 -10.08 22.86
N ASP A 603 -9.10 -9.71 23.84
CA ASP A 603 -8.96 -8.42 24.50
C ASP A 603 -8.22 -8.49 25.84
N TYR A 604 -7.58 -7.40 26.20
CA TYR A 604 -6.92 -7.16 27.48
C TYR A 604 -7.57 -5.97 28.16
N LEU A 605 -8.38 -6.22 29.19
CA LEU A 605 -9.07 -5.19 29.97
C LEU A 605 -8.40 -5.03 31.33
N TYR A 606 -7.97 -3.81 31.63
CA TYR A 606 -7.35 -3.41 32.89
C TYR A 606 -8.19 -2.31 33.55
N GLY A 607 -8.94 -2.64 34.61
CA GLY A 607 -9.75 -1.69 35.38
C GLY A 607 -8.88 -0.63 36.06
N GLY A 608 -8.07 -1.04 37.03
CA GLY A 608 -7.10 -0.16 37.68
C GLY A 608 -7.47 0.14 39.13
N ASN A 609 -7.66 1.40 39.49
CA ASN A 609 -8.04 1.82 40.83
C ASN A 609 -9.51 2.25 40.87
N GLY A 610 -10.35 1.48 41.56
CA GLY A 610 -11.73 1.79 41.85
C GLY A 610 -12.62 0.57 41.65
N ASN A 611 -13.92 0.74 41.49
CA ASN A 611 -14.84 -0.40 41.37
C ASN A 611 -15.24 -0.56 39.91
N ASP A 612 -14.50 -1.40 39.20
CA ASP A 612 -14.58 -1.45 37.75
C ASP A 612 -15.56 -2.52 37.29
N THR A 613 -16.16 -2.32 36.13
CA THR A 613 -16.98 -3.30 35.42
C THR A 613 -16.25 -3.72 34.16
N LEU A 614 -15.84 -4.98 34.08
CA LEU A 614 -15.13 -5.53 32.93
C LEU A 614 -16.01 -6.57 32.24
N GLN A 615 -16.25 -6.38 30.95
CA GLN A 615 -16.99 -7.30 30.10
C GLN A 615 -16.11 -7.67 28.92
N GLY A 616 -15.63 -8.92 28.89
CA GLY A 616 -15.21 -9.50 27.63
C GLY A 616 -16.43 -10.10 26.92
N THR A 617 -16.43 -10.12 25.60
CA THR A 617 -17.55 -10.66 24.83
C THR A 617 -17.11 -11.77 23.89
N ASN A 618 -18.09 -12.46 23.33
CA ASN A 618 -17.85 -13.43 22.27
C ASN A 618 -18.84 -13.18 21.14
N SER A 619 -18.31 -13.07 19.93
CA SER A 619 -19.04 -13.07 18.67
C SER A 619 -18.56 -14.14 17.69
N GLY A 620 -17.48 -14.86 18.02
CA GLY A 620 -16.85 -15.87 17.17
C GLY A 620 -16.54 -17.21 17.86
N THR A 621 -15.72 -18.04 17.19
CA THR A 621 -15.19 -19.30 17.75
C THR A 621 -13.69 -19.14 18.02
N GLY A 622 -13.25 -19.40 19.24
CA GLY A 622 -11.86 -19.37 19.66
C GLY A 622 -11.39 -18.13 20.43
N GLU A 623 -12.27 -17.28 20.95
CA GLU A 623 -11.96 -15.98 21.59
C GLU A 623 -11.62 -16.12 23.09
N SER A 624 -10.56 -15.46 23.53
CA SER A 624 -10.17 -15.47 24.94
C SER A 624 -9.72 -14.11 25.44
N ASP A 625 -10.45 -13.58 26.41
CA ASP A 625 -10.18 -12.25 26.96
C ASP A 625 -9.44 -12.33 28.29
N TYR A 626 -8.60 -11.33 28.55
CA TYR A 626 -7.81 -11.17 29.75
C TYR A 626 -8.38 -10.02 30.58
N LEU A 627 -8.92 -10.33 31.76
CA LEU A 627 -9.62 -9.37 32.61
C LEU A 627 -8.84 -9.19 33.93
N VAL A 628 -8.48 -7.94 34.22
CA VAL A 628 -7.76 -7.52 35.44
C VAL A 628 -8.54 -6.40 36.10
N GLY A 629 -9.12 -6.64 37.27
CA GLY A 629 -9.92 -5.63 37.97
C GLY A 629 -9.04 -4.53 38.58
N GLY A 630 -7.95 -4.93 39.24
CA GLY A 630 -7.03 -4.06 39.94
C GLY A 630 -7.38 -3.94 41.43
N SER A 631 -7.64 -2.73 41.90
CA SER A 631 -7.94 -2.47 43.31
C SER A 631 -9.31 -1.87 43.49
N GLY A 632 -10.13 -2.49 44.33
CA GLY A 632 -11.49 -2.06 44.63
C GLY A 632 -12.42 -3.26 44.61
N SER A 633 -13.70 -3.04 44.35
CA SER A 633 -14.72 -4.08 44.28
C SER A 633 -15.19 -4.25 42.84
N ASP A 634 -14.53 -5.13 42.09
CA ASP A 634 -14.67 -5.22 40.65
C ASP A 634 -15.76 -6.20 40.23
N ARG A 635 -16.35 -5.96 39.07
CA ARG A 635 -17.42 -6.78 38.51
C ARG A 635 -17.03 -7.30 37.13
N PHE A 636 -16.78 -8.61 37.07
CA PHE A 636 -16.52 -9.34 35.83
C PHE A 636 -17.82 -9.88 35.25
N ILE A 637 -18.21 -9.41 34.06
CA ILE A 637 -19.44 -9.83 33.39
C ILE A 637 -19.13 -10.95 32.41
N LEU A 638 -19.60 -12.16 32.70
CA LEU A 638 -19.49 -13.31 31.80
C LEU A 638 -20.84 -13.71 31.19
N ALA A 639 -21.92 -13.02 31.57
CA ALA A 639 -23.25 -13.23 31.03
C ALA A 639 -24.17 -12.05 31.30
N ASP A 640 -25.15 -11.86 30.42
CA ASP A 640 -26.28 -10.95 30.60
C ASP A 640 -27.62 -11.70 30.61
N THR A 641 -28.74 -10.98 30.56
CA THR A 641 -30.07 -11.63 30.55
C THR A 641 -30.36 -12.42 29.27
N THR A 642 -29.65 -12.12 28.18
CA THR A 642 -29.85 -12.65 26.84
C THR A 642 -28.98 -13.87 26.57
N LYS A 643 -27.68 -13.81 26.90
CA LYS A 643 -26.70 -14.88 26.64
C LYS A 643 -25.67 -15.04 27.76
N THR A 644 -25.05 -16.22 27.82
CA THR A 644 -23.78 -16.42 28.51
C THR A 644 -22.69 -16.15 27.47
N PHE A 645 -21.74 -15.29 27.80
CA PHE A 645 -20.60 -15.00 26.93
C PHE A 645 -19.66 -16.21 26.93
N TYR A 646 -18.95 -16.44 25.83
CA TYR A 646 -18.08 -17.61 25.59
C TYR A 646 -18.81 -18.98 25.47
N ASP A 647 -20.14 -19.00 25.32
CA ASP A 647 -20.90 -20.20 24.92
C ASP A 647 -20.93 -20.26 23.37
N ASP A 648 -20.22 -21.22 22.78
CA ASP A 648 -20.12 -21.40 21.32
C ASP A 648 -21.41 -21.97 20.68
N GLY A 649 -22.38 -22.36 21.51
CA GLY A 649 -23.65 -22.96 21.10
C GLY A 649 -23.51 -24.36 20.47
N LEU A 650 -22.31 -24.96 20.46
CA LEU A 650 -22.03 -26.25 19.85
C LEU A 650 -22.30 -27.39 20.83
N THR A 651 -23.43 -28.06 20.64
CA THR A 651 -23.88 -29.17 21.50
C THR A 651 -23.04 -30.46 21.40
N ALA A 652 -21.97 -30.50 20.59
CA ALA A 652 -21.27 -31.73 20.21
C ALA A 652 -19.77 -31.80 20.59
N THR A 653 -19.19 -30.71 21.08
CA THR A 653 -17.75 -30.60 21.43
C THR A 653 -17.58 -29.96 22.79
N GLU A 654 -16.52 -30.33 23.53
CA GLU A 654 -16.09 -29.55 24.70
C GLU A 654 -15.61 -28.19 24.18
N GLY A 655 -16.43 -27.15 24.33
CA GLY A 655 -16.02 -25.76 24.09
C GLY A 655 -14.91 -25.39 25.06
N THR A 656 -13.65 -25.47 24.60
CA THR A 656 -12.47 -25.04 25.36
C THR A 656 -11.68 -23.94 24.66
N SER A 657 -12.17 -23.51 23.51
CA SER A 657 -11.55 -22.51 22.66
C SER A 657 -11.90 -21.09 23.09
N ASP A 658 -12.99 -20.92 23.84
CA ASP A 658 -13.56 -19.62 24.18
C ASP A 658 -13.66 -19.45 25.70
N TYR A 659 -13.02 -18.43 26.29
CA TYR A 659 -13.08 -18.21 27.75
C TYR A 659 -12.48 -16.87 28.21
N ALA A 660 -12.96 -16.35 29.34
CA ALA A 660 -12.28 -15.26 30.06
C ALA A 660 -11.16 -15.77 30.98
N GLN A 661 -10.08 -15.01 31.11
CA GLN A 661 -9.03 -15.19 32.11
C GLN A 661 -9.11 -14.05 33.13
N ILE A 662 -9.60 -14.37 34.33
CA ILE A 662 -9.67 -13.43 35.45
C ILE A 662 -8.46 -13.68 36.35
N THR A 663 -7.62 -12.67 36.57
CA THR A 663 -6.26 -12.91 37.10
C THR A 663 -6.02 -12.47 38.55
N ASP A 664 -6.81 -11.54 39.06
CA ASP A 664 -6.64 -10.91 40.37
C ASP A 664 -7.89 -10.96 41.27
N PHE A 665 -8.90 -11.76 40.87
CA PHE A 665 -10.17 -11.90 41.60
C PHE A 665 -10.01 -12.06 43.12
N SER A 666 -10.68 -11.19 43.87
CA SER A 666 -10.81 -11.17 45.32
C SER A 666 -12.20 -11.62 45.75
N THR A 667 -12.29 -12.70 46.53
CA THR A 667 -13.58 -13.19 47.07
C THR A 667 -14.25 -12.24 48.07
N THR A 668 -13.55 -11.22 48.56
CA THR A 668 -14.09 -10.25 49.52
C THR A 668 -14.64 -9.01 48.85
N ASP A 669 -14.10 -8.65 47.68
CA ASP A 669 -14.35 -7.36 47.05
C ASP A 669 -15.05 -7.55 45.70
N ASP A 670 -14.73 -8.61 44.95
CA ASP A 670 -15.15 -8.73 43.55
C ASP A 670 -16.37 -9.62 43.37
N THR A 671 -17.01 -9.47 42.21
CA THR A 671 -18.18 -10.24 41.79
C THR A 671 -18.03 -10.72 40.34
N ILE A 672 -18.43 -11.96 40.08
CA ILE A 672 -18.63 -12.51 38.74
C ILE A 672 -20.13 -12.57 38.45
N GLN A 673 -20.57 -11.95 37.35
CA GLN A 673 -21.96 -11.97 36.91
C GLN A 673 -22.20 -13.12 35.90
N LEU A 674 -23.23 -13.91 36.18
CA LEU A 674 -23.66 -15.10 35.43
C LEU A 674 -25.17 -15.04 35.13
N ARG A 675 -25.65 -15.91 34.25
CA ARG A 675 -27.06 -15.99 33.83
C ARG A 675 -27.75 -17.22 34.43
N GLY A 676 -29.03 -17.10 34.75
CA GLY A 676 -29.83 -18.19 35.31
C GLY A 676 -29.62 -18.33 36.81
N SER A 677 -29.02 -19.44 37.23
CA SER A 677 -28.87 -19.83 38.63
C SER A 677 -27.62 -20.66 38.86
N SER A 678 -27.26 -20.87 40.12
CA SER A 678 -26.08 -21.65 40.49
C SER A 678 -26.11 -23.12 40.06
N SER A 679 -27.28 -23.69 39.75
CA SER A 679 -27.37 -25.06 39.22
C SER A 679 -26.96 -25.19 37.76
N ASP A 680 -26.87 -24.06 37.05
CA ASP A 680 -26.55 -24.00 35.63
C ASP A 680 -25.04 -23.97 35.37
N TYR A 681 -24.21 -24.07 36.43
CA TYR A 681 -22.75 -23.99 36.35
C TYR A 681 -22.04 -25.06 37.19
N LEU A 682 -20.78 -25.31 36.85
CA LEU A 682 -19.87 -26.21 37.55
C LEU A 682 -18.51 -25.53 37.80
N LEU A 683 -17.89 -25.83 38.94
CA LEU A 683 -16.52 -25.40 39.26
C LEU A 683 -15.59 -26.62 39.33
N THR A 684 -14.42 -26.52 38.70
CA THR A 684 -13.32 -27.48 38.89
C THR A 684 -12.03 -26.75 39.25
N VAL A 685 -11.12 -27.42 39.98
CA VAL A 685 -9.85 -26.81 40.41
C VAL A 685 -8.69 -27.53 39.74
N SER A 686 -7.77 -26.77 39.13
CA SER A 686 -6.53 -27.27 38.56
C SER A 686 -5.36 -26.41 39.03
N GLY A 687 -4.48 -26.98 39.87
CA GLY A 687 -3.39 -26.23 40.49
C GLY A 687 -3.92 -25.12 41.41
N SER A 688 -3.49 -23.87 41.16
CA SER A 688 -3.96 -22.67 41.87
C SER A 688 -5.16 -22.00 41.19
N THR A 689 -5.71 -22.56 40.10
CA THR A 689 -6.75 -21.93 39.29
C THR A 689 -8.08 -22.68 39.44
N THR A 690 -9.18 -21.94 39.57
CA THR A 690 -10.54 -22.48 39.46
C THR A 690 -11.05 -22.24 38.05
N LYS A 691 -11.61 -23.28 37.42
CA LYS A 691 -12.28 -23.20 36.14
C LYS A 691 -13.79 -23.19 36.34
N LEU A 692 -14.48 -22.30 35.64
CA LEU A 692 -15.94 -22.17 35.65
C LEU A 692 -16.51 -22.68 34.33
N TYR A 693 -17.48 -23.58 34.43
CA TYR A 693 -18.15 -24.21 33.30
C TYR A 693 -19.66 -23.97 33.31
N ILE A 694 -20.29 -23.93 32.14
CA ILE A 694 -21.73 -24.08 31.98
C ILE A 694 -22.07 -25.58 32.12
N ASN A 695 -23.03 -25.90 33.00
CA ASN A 695 -23.49 -27.26 33.26
C ASN A 695 -24.59 -27.64 32.26
N LYS A 696 -24.23 -28.33 31.16
CA LYS A 696 -25.16 -28.68 30.08
C LYS A 696 -25.83 -30.04 30.37
N PRO A 697 -27.14 -30.21 30.11
CA PRO A 697 -27.86 -31.44 30.47
C PRO A 697 -27.57 -32.60 29.50
N GLY A 698 -27.30 -33.81 30.02
CA GLY A 698 -27.32 -35.05 29.24
C GLY A 698 -25.93 -35.59 28.88
N SER A 699 -25.71 -35.91 27.59
CA SER A 699 -24.42 -36.39 27.05
C SER A 699 -23.61 -35.28 26.37
N GLU A 700 -24.10 -34.04 26.42
CA GLU A 700 -23.38 -32.85 25.98
C GLU A 700 -22.27 -32.57 26.98
N ALA A 701 -21.14 -32.07 26.50
CA ALA A 701 -20.01 -31.77 27.36
C ALA A 701 -20.15 -30.38 27.97
N ASP A 702 -19.70 -30.21 29.21
CA ASP A 702 -19.71 -28.90 29.88
C ASP A 702 -18.74 -27.94 29.18
N GLU A 703 -19.19 -26.70 28.96
CA GLU A 703 -18.42 -25.67 28.25
C GLU A 703 -17.67 -24.79 29.23
N LEU A 704 -16.37 -24.56 28.99
CA LEU A 704 -15.55 -23.69 29.82
C LEU A 704 -15.81 -22.23 29.48
N ILE A 705 -16.08 -21.38 30.47
CA ILE A 705 -16.32 -19.95 30.24
C ILE A 705 -15.34 -19.03 30.97
N ALA A 706 -14.65 -19.53 32.00
CA ALA A 706 -13.59 -18.74 32.65
C ALA A 706 -12.53 -19.56 33.38
N TYR A 707 -11.31 -19.02 33.40
CA TYR A 707 -10.27 -19.32 34.37
C TYR A 707 -10.20 -18.21 35.42
N ILE A 708 -10.29 -18.59 36.70
CA ILE A 708 -10.17 -17.69 37.84
C ILE A 708 -8.87 -18.04 38.57
N SER A 709 -7.85 -17.21 38.33
CA SER A 709 -6.48 -17.46 38.78
C SER A 709 -6.35 -17.31 40.29
N ASN A 710 -5.44 -18.07 40.88
CA ASN A 710 -5.10 -18.02 42.32
C ASN A 710 -6.27 -18.25 43.29
N GLN A 711 -7.37 -18.83 42.82
CA GLN A 711 -8.53 -19.21 43.60
C GLN A 711 -8.73 -20.72 43.57
N THR A 712 -9.01 -21.34 44.73
CA THR A 712 -9.16 -22.81 44.86
C THR A 712 -10.38 -23.26 45.67
N ALA A 713 -11.14 -22.33 46.25
CA ALA A 713 -12.24 -22.63 47.18
C ALA A 713 -13.52 -21.84 46.89
N LEU A 714 -13.83 -21.65 45.59
CA LEU A 714 -15.03 -20.92 45.18
C LEU A 714 -16.31 -21.76 45.36
N SER A 715 -17.43 -21.09 45.59
CA SER A 715 -18.76 -21.67 45.77
C SER A 715 -19.79 -20.87 44.98
N LEU A 716 -20.50 -21.53 44.08
CA LEU A 716 -21.54 -20.91 43.22
C LEU A 716 -22.70 -20.28 44.00
N THR A 717 -22.86 -20.58 45.30
CA THR A 717 -23.91 -19.95 46.14
C THR A 717 -23.38 -18.77 46.97
N ALA A 718 -22.11 -18.41 46.85
CA ALA A 718 -21.53 -17.27 47.56
C ALA A 718 -21.92 -15.94 46.89
N SER A 719 -21.77 -14.84 47.63
CA SER A 719 -22.19 -13.51 47.18
C SER A 719 -21.36 -12.94 46.02
N TYR A 720 -20.13 -13.42 45.83
CA TYR A 720 -19.27 -13.04 44.72
C TYR A 720 -19.67 -13.69 43.39
N PHE A 721 -20.72 -14.53 43.37
CA PHE A 721 -21.43 -14.88 42.14
C PHE A 721 -22.80 -14.22 42.14
N SER A 722 -23.05 -13.37 41.14
CA SER A 722 -24.33 -12.72 40.90
C SER A 722 -25.03 -13.40 39.72
N TYR A 723 -26.34 -13.60 39.80
CA TYR A 723 -27.12 -14.28 38.77
C TYR A 723 -28.23 -13.38 38.21
N VAL A 724 -28.25 -13.18 36.90
CA VAL A 724 -29.31 -12.48 36.18
C VAL A 724 -30.31 -13.48 35.56
N SER A 725 -31.61 -13.20 35.60
CA SER A 725 -32.63 -14.19 35.20
C SER A 725 -32.69 -14.43 33.69
N SER A 726 -32.81 -15.70 33.28
CA SER A 726 -33.16 -16.07 31.90
C SER A 726 -34.63 -15.75 31.59
N PRO A 727 -34.96 -15.23 30.38
CA PRO A 727 -36.35 -14.99 29.99
C PRO A 727 -37.14 -16.32 29.93
N THR A 728 -38.33 -16.35 30.55
CA THR A 728 -39.24 -17.50 30.46
C THR A 728 -40.07 -17.42 29.17
N LEU A 729 -39.85 -18.35 28.23
CA LEU A 729 -40.60 -18.37 26.98
C LEU A 729 -42.03 -18.91 27.18
N PRO A 730 -43.06 -18.31 26.54
CA PRO A 730 -44.41 -18.84 26.55
C PRO A 730 -44.54 -20.17 25.78
N SER A 731 -45.50 -21.01 26.15
CA SER A 731 -45.86 -22.26 25.45
C SER A 731 -47.12 -22.09 24.61
N ILE A 732 -47.11 -22.60 23.37
CA ILE A 732 -48.21 -22.46 22.40
C ILE A 732 -48.90 -23.79 22.14
N THR A 733 -50.22 -23.83 22.32
CA THR A 733 -51.07 -24.97 21.97
C THR A 733 -52.06 -24.59 20.86
N LEU A 734 -52.53 -25.57 20.10
CA LEU A 734 -53.46 -25.42 18.98
C LEU A 734 -54.65 -26.38 19.13
N ALA A 735 -55.85 -25.90 18.84
CA ALA A 735 -57.08 -26.70 18.79
C ALA A 735 -58.05 -26.14 17.73
N VAL A 736 -58.98 -26.96 17.22
CA VAL A 736 -60.04 -26.54 16.28
C VAL A 736 -61.42 -26.83 16.86
N SER A 737 -62.35 -25.89 16.71
CA SER A 737 -63.75 -26.07 17.08
C SER A 737 -64.66 -25.17 16.24
N PRO A 738 -65.74 -25.69 15.63
CA PRO A 738 -66.12 -27.10 15.55
C PRO A 738 -65.10 -27.95 14.76
N ALA A 739 -65.13 -29.28 14.92
CA ALA A 739 -64.22 -30.19 14.22
C ALA A 739 -64.62 -30.46 12.76
N SER A 740 -65.86 -30.14 12.38
CA SER A 740 -66.36 -30.26 11.02
C SER A 740 -67.44 -29.22 10.74
N VAL A 741 -67.53 -28.76 9.49
CA VAL A 741 -68.53 -27.81 8.98
C VAL A 741 -69.08 -28.30 7.64
N THR A 742 -70.23 -27.78 7.19
CA THR A 742 -70.70 -27.99 5.81
C THR A 742 -70.12 -26.92 4.90
N GLU A 743 -69.88 -27.26 3.65
CA GLU A 743 -69.35 -26.38 2.60
C GLU A 743 -70.21 -25.11 2.42
N ASP A 744 -71.51 -25.27 2.19
CA ASP A 744 -72.47 -24.14 2.07
C ASP A 744 -72.96 -23.60 3.43
N GLY A 745 -72.31 -24.03 4.53
CA GLY A 745 -72.69 -23.65 5.89
C GLY A 745 -72.34 -22.20 6.24
N THR A 746 -73.03 -21.65 7.24
CA THR A 746 -72.65 -20.34 7.83
C THR A 746 -71.62 -20.46 8.97
N THR A 747 -71.04 -21.65 9.17
CA THR A 747 -70.14 -21.94 10.29
C THR A 747 -68.75 -22.31 9.77
N ASN A 748 -67.73 -21.75 10.40
CA ASN A 748 -66.35 -21.86 9.93
C ASN A 748 -65.55 -22.77 10.87
N LEU A 749 -64.48 -23.39 10.36
CA LEU A 749 -63.50 -24.06 11.21
C LEU A 749 -62.64 -22.98 11.89
N VAL A 750 -62.67 -22.91 13.22
CA VAL A 750 -61.88 -21.92 13.98
C VAL A 750 -60.73 -22.61 14.69
N TYR A 751 -59.52 -22.40 14.18
CA TYR A 751 -58.28 -22.83 14.80
C TYR A 751 -57.84 -21.80 15.84
N THR A 752 -57.82 -22.20 17.11
CA THR A 752 -57.45 -21.35 18.23
C THR A 752 -56.06 -21.72 18.73
N PHE A 753 -55.14 -20.78 18.65
CA PHE A 753 -53.81 -20.84 19.23
C PHE A 753 -53.88 -20.25 20.64
N THR A 754 -53.37 -20.97 21.64
CA THR A 754 -53.37 -20.54 23.05
C THR A 754 -51.95 -20.42 23.56
N ARG A 755 -51.60 -19.23 24.06
CA ARG A 755 -50.31 -18.86 24.65
C ARG A 755 -50.40 -18.93 26.18
N THR A 756 -49.57 -19.75 26.80
CA THR A 756 -49.46 -19.89 28.26
C THR A 756 -48.08 -19.40 28.72
N GLY A 757 -48.01 -18.52 29.71
CA GLY A 757 -46.76 -17.90 30.19
C GLY A 757 -46.76 -16.38 30.01
N VAL A 758 -45.60 -15.80 29.67
CA VAL A 758 -45.44 -14.35 29.44
C VAL A 758 -46.32 -13.92 28.26
N THR A 759 -47.11 -12.86 28.43
CA THR A 759 -48.02 -12.29 27.40
C THR A 759 -47.73 -10.83 27.07
N THR A 760 -46.73 -10.20 27.70
CA THR A 760 -46.49 -8.75 27.63
C THR A 760 -46.30 -8.25 26.20
N ASP A 761 -45.41 -8.89 25.44
CA ASP A 761 -45.07 -8.47 24.08
C ASP A 761 -45.85 -9.24 23.03
N ALA A 762 -45.99 -8.65 21.85
CA ALA A 762 -46.55 -9.36 20.70
C ALA A 762 -45.69 -10.57 20.34
N LEU A 763 -46.31 -11.64 19.82
CA LEU A 763 -45.62 -12.88 19.47
C LEU A 763 -46.19 -13.45 18.17
N THR A 764 -45.34 -13.70 17.18
CA THR A 764 -45.72 -14.37 15.93
C THR A 764 -45.38 -15.85 16.02
N VAL A 765 -46.36 -16.70 15.76
CA VAL A 765 -46.26 -18.17 15.79
C VAL A 765 -46.48 -18.71 14.39
N ASN A 766 -45.55 -19.55 13.93
CA ASN A 766 -45.61 -20.16 12.61
C ASN A 766 -46.34 -21.51 12.66
N TYR A 767 -47.02 -21.87 11.57
CA TYR A 767 -47.65 -23.18 11.38
C TYR A 767 -47.62 -23.61 9.92
N THR A 768 -47.76 -24.91 9.68
CA THR A 768 -47.93 -25.47 8.33
C THR A 768 -49.39 -25.84 8.08
N VAL A 769 -49.82 -25.76 6.82
CA VAL A 769 -51.17 -26.10 6.36
C VAL A 769 -51.06 -27.30 5.42
N SER A 770 -51.87 -28.32 5.65
CA SER A 770 -51.99 -29.55 4.84
C SER A 770 -53.43 -30.07 4.89
N GLY A 771 -53.73 -31.19 4.24
CA GLY A 771 -55.09 -31.73 4.18
C GLY A 771 -55.44 -32.21 2.76
N THR A 772 -56.71 -32.51 2.52
CA THR A 772 -57.22 -32.77 1.17
C THR A 772 -57.83 -31.52 0.53
N ALA A 773 -58.37 -30.62 1.35
CA ALA A 773 -58.84 -29.30 0.90
C ALA A 773 -57.65 -28.38 0.58
N THR A 774 -57.80 -27.59 -0.46
CA THR A 774 -56.82 -26.70 -1.07
C THR A 774 -57.04 -25.26 -0.64
N ASN A 775 -56.02 -24.68 0.01
CA ASN A 775 -56.04 -23.28 0.47
C ASN A 775 -56.27 -22.30 -0.69
N GLY A 776 -57.33 -21.49 -0.60
CA GLY A 776 -57.71 -20.52 -1.64
C GLY A 776 -58.59 -21.08 -2.76
N THR A 777 -58.90 -22.38 -2.75
CA THR A 777 -59.92 -22.99 -3.63
C THR A 777 -61.12 -23.42 -2.79
N ASP A 778 -60.94 -24.43 -1.93
CA ASP A 778 -62.03 -25.04 -1.15
C ASP A 778 -62.36 -24.25 0.13
N TYR A 779 -61.48 -23.31 0.50
CA TYR A 779 -61.71 -22.33 1.56
C TYR A 779 -60.89 -21.06 1.32
N ALA A 780 -61.31 -19.95 1.92
CA ALA A 780 -60.63 -18.65 1.80
C ALA A 780 -59.15 -18.73 2.22
N SER A 781 -58.26 -18.05 1.49
CA SER A 781 -56.82 -18.10 1.74
C SER A 781 -56.45 -17.70 3.18
N ILE A 782 -55.82 -18.61 3.92
CA ILE A 782 -55.29 -18.36 5.28
C ILE A 782 -53.78 -18.08 5.26
N PRO A 783 -53.23 -17.33 6.23
CA PRO A 783 -51.78 -17.09 6.34
C PRO A 783 -51.00 -18.36 6.76
N THR A 784 -49.67 -18.26 6.87
CA THR A 784 -48.79 -19.32 7.39
C THR A 784 -48.30 -19.07 8.82
N SER A 785 -48.73 -17.96 9.42
CA SER A 785 -48.43 -17.59 10.79
C SER A 785 -49.61 -16.86 11.43
N VAL A 786 -49.58 -16.75 12.76
CA VAL A 786 -50.56 -16.01 13.54
C VAL A 786 -49.84 -15.13 14.56
N THR A 787 -50.31 -13.90 14.76
CA THR A 787 -49.73 -12.97 15.74
C THR A 787 -50.65 -12.84 16.95
N PHE A 788 -50.09 -13.10 18.13
CA PHE A 788 -50.64 -12.67 19.40
C PHE A 788 -50.31 -11.19 19.58
N ALA A 789 -51.33 -10.34 19.73
CA ALA A 789 -51.10 -8.97 20.17
C ALA A 789 -50.50 -8.94 21.59
N ALA A 790 -49.79 -7.86 21.92
CA ALA A 790 -49.32 -7.60 23.29
C ALA A 790 -50.48 -7.73 24.30
N GLY A 791 -50.26 -8.48 25.38
CA GLY A 791 -51.24 -8.82 26.41
C GLY A 791 -52.22 -9.95 26.04
N SER A 792 -52.22 -10.48 24.81
CA SER A 792 -53.18 -11.51 24.38
C SER A 792 -52.67 -12.94 24.65
N ALA A 793 -53.56 -13.76 25.24
CA ALA A 793 -53.32 -15.19 25.47
C ALA A 793 -53.84 -16.08 24.33
N THR A 794 -54.59 -15.54 23.38
CA THR A 794 -55.19 -16.31 22.27
C THR A 794 -55.07 -15.58 20.93
N ALA A 795 -54.91 -16.35 19.86
CA ALA A 795 -55.04 -15.87 18.50
C ALA A 795 -55.76 -16.94 17.66
N THR A 796 -56.44 -16.54 16.59
CA THR A 796 -57.28 -17.47 15.79
C THR A 796 -56.97 -17.39 14.31
N VAL A 797 -57.07 -18.53 13.65
CA VAL A 797 -57.13 -18.66 12.19
C VAL A 797 -58.51 -19.21 11.84
N ILE A 798 -59.23 -18.49 10.99
CA ILE A 798 -60.57 -18.87 10.54
C ILE A 798 -60.42 -19.48 9.15
N VAL A 799 -60.88 -20.72 9.01
CA VAL A 799 -61.00 -21.43 7.73
C VAL A 799 -62.47 -21.37 7.34
N ASP A 800 -62.74 -20.58 6.30
CA ASP A 800 -64.07 -20.27 5.76
C ASP A 800 -64.26 -21.03 4.45
N PRO A 801 -65.06 -22.13 4.43
CA PRO A 801 -65.27 -22.93 3.23
C PRO A 801 -65.81 -22.09 2.05
N THR A 802 -65.40 -22.43 0.83
CA THR A 802 -65.90 -21.80 -0.39
C THR A 802 -67.11 -22.60 -0.87
N ALA A 803 -68.30 -22.03 -0.77
CA ALA A 803 -69.52 -22.63 -1.30
C ALA A 803 -69.49 -22.77 -2.84
N ASP A 804 -69.76 -23.96 -3.38
CA ASP A 804 -70.04 -24.14 -4.80
C ASP A 804 -71.23 -25.06 -5.13
N THR A 805 -71.22 -25.75 -6.27
CA THR A 805 -72.32 -26.65 -6.69
C THR A 805 -71.79 -28.01 -7.22
N THR A 806 -70.49 -28.22 -7.13
CA THR A 806 -69.76 -29.37 -7.65
C THR A 806 -69.91 -30.50 -6.68
N VAL A 807 -70.40 -31.64 -7.15
CA VAL A 807 -70.50 -32.80 -6.27
C VAL A 807 -69.10 -33.43 -6.10
N GLU A 808 -68.57 -33.34 -4.89
CA GLU A 808 -67.28 -33.89 -4.49
C GLU A 808 -67.36 -34.72 -3.19
N SER A 809 -66.22 -34.99 -2.56
CA SER A 809 -66.12 -35.76 -1.31
C SER A 809 -65.73 -34.85 -0.15
N ASP A 810 -66.16 -35.18 1.07
CA ASP A 810 -65.71 -34.46 2.29
C ASP A 810 -64.19 -34.33 2.35
N GLU A 811 -63.72 -33.13 2.68
CA GLU A 811 -62.32 -32.74 2.67
C GLU A 811 -61.79 -32.37 4.06
N THR A 812 -60.47 -32.34 4.22
CA THR A 812 -59.80 -32.03 5.49
C THR A 812 -58.86 -30.85 5.37
N VAL A 813 -58.79 -30.03 6.43
CA VAL A 813 -57.79 -28.98 6.65
C VAL A 813 -57.00 -29.34 7.91
N ILE A 814 -55.68 -29.30 7.86
CA ILE A 814 -54.78 -29.76 8.93
C ILE A 814 -53.73 -28.68 9.21
N LEU A 815 -53.73 -28.12 10.43
CA LEU A 815 -52.71 -27.17 10.89
C LEU A 815 -51.76 -27.85 11.89
N THR A 816 -50.46 -27.63 11.71
CA THR A 816 -49.40 -28.12 12.61
C THR A 816 -48.50 -26.98 13.07
N LEU A 817 -48.29 -26.83 14.38
CA LEU A 817 -47.37 -25.81 14.92
C LEU A 817 -45.94 -26.06 14.45
N ALA A 818 -45.26 -25.00 13.98
CA ALA A 818 -43.86 -25.04 13.57
C ALA A 818 -42.94 -24.43 14.65
N ALA A 819 -41.67 -24.84 14.64
CA ALA A 819 -40.65 -24.26 15.52
C ALA A 819 -40.42 -22.77 15.18
N GLY A 820 -40.11 -21.96 16.18
CA GLY A 820 -39.88 -20.53 16.04
C GLY A 820 -39.18 -19.94 17.28
N THR A 821 -38.75 -18.69 17.17
CA THR A 821 -38.11 -17.96 18.27
C THR A 821 -39.17 -17.37 19.21
N GLY A 822 -38.83 -17.25 20.50
CA GLY A 822 -39.71 -16.60 21.48
C GLY A 822 -40.87 -17.45 22.03
N TYR A 823 -40.96 -18.75 21.70
CA TYR A 823 -41.95 -19.66 22.28
C TYR A 823 -41.53 -21.14 22.25
N THR A 824 -42.26 -21.97 23.00
CA THR A 824 -42.14 -23.44 22.97
C THR A 824 -43.42 -24.07 22.40
N ILE A 825 -43.30 -25.21 21.73
CA ILE A 825 -44.45 -25.94 21.15
C ILE A 825 -45.11 -26.81 22.23
N GLY A 826 -46.36 -26.51 22.56
CA GLY A 826 -47.20 -27.27 23.48
C GLY A 826 -48.07 -28.34 22.80
N THR A 827 -48.60 -28.07 21.60
CA THR A 827 -49.32 -29.09 20.80
C THR A 827 -48.40 -29.67 19.73
N THR A 828 -47.96 -30.91 19.92
CA THR A 828 -46.99 -31.58 19.02
C THR A 828 -47.64 -32.47 17.95
N THR A 829 -48.97 -32.57 17.93
CA THR A 829 -49.73 -33.39 16.97
C THR A 829 -50.55 -32.50 16.02
N PRO A 830 -50.74 -32.89 14.74
CA PRO A 830 -51.55 -32.12 13.80
C PRO A 830 -53.00 -31.97 14.25
N VAL A 831 -53.60 -30.80 14.03
CA VAL A 831 -55.00 -30.50 14.36
C VAL A 831 -55.82 -30.50 13.08
N THR A 832 -56.81 -31.39 13.00
CA THR A 832 -57.61 -31.64 11.78
C THR A 832 -59.02 -31.11 11.92
N GLY A 833 -59.49 -30.37 10.92
CA GLY A 833 -60.90 -29.99 10.70
C GLY A 833 -61.41 -30.54 9.37
N THR A 834 -62.71 -30.75 9.24
CA THR A 834 -63.35 -31.34 8.04
C THR A 834 -64.38 -30.40 7.41
N ILE A 835 -64.37 -30.28 6.09
CA ILE A 835 -65.39 -29.60 5.28
C ILE A 835 -66.23 -30.71 4.64
N ASN A 836 -67.53 -30.77 4.93
CA ASN A 836 -68.43 -31.77 4.37
C ASN A 836 -69.15 -31.21 3.15
N ASN A 837 -69.09 -31.91 2.02
CA ASN A 837 -69.79 -31.54 0.78
C ASN A 837 -71.30 -31.79 0.93
N ASP A 838 -72.13 -30.79 0.66
CA ASP A 838 -73.60 -30.93 0.69
C ASP A 838 -74.28 -30.91 -0.69
N ASP A 839 -73.50 -30.95 -1.77
CA ASP A 839 -73.97 -30.98 -3.14
C ASP A 839 -74.51 -32.32 -3.66
N SER A 840 -75.37 -32.22 -4.67
CA SER A 840 -75.92 -33.38 -5.38
C SER A 840 -76.23 -33.10 -6.86
N ALA A 841 -76.27 -34.13 -7.69
CA ALA A 841 -76.59 -34.02 -9.12
C ALA A 841 -77.68 -35.01 -9.57
N SER A 842 -78.38 -34.66 -10.64
CA SER A 842 -79.43 -35.49 -11.25
C SER A 842 -79.28 -35.60 -12.77
N ILE A 843 -79.65 -36.75 -13.33
CA ILE A 843 -79.56 -37.06 -14.76
C ILE A 843 -80.96 -37.13 -15.37
N SER A 844 -81.14 -36.47 -16.53
CA SER A 844 -82.37 -36.49 -17.33
C SER A 844 -82.05 -36.59 -18.83
N ILE A 845 -83.02 -37.01 -19.65
CA ILE A 845 -82.92 -37.07 -21.12
C ILE A 845 -84.16 -36.41 -21.74
N ASN A 846 -84.00 -35.62 -22.80
CA ASN A 846 -85.13 -34.94 -23.45
C ASN A 846 -85.84 -35.82 -24.49
N ASP A 847 -87.09 -35.45 -24.81
CA ASP A 847 -87.81 -35.97 -25.97
C ASP A 847 -87.39 -35.25 -27.27
N VAL A 848 -87.47 -35.97 -28.39
CA VAL A 848 -87.06 -35.50 -29.72
C VAL A 848 -88.17 -35.77 -30.73
N THR A 849 -88.41 -34.86 -31.67
CA THR A 849 -89.30 -35.08 -32.82
C THR A 849 -88.54 -34.83 -34.12
N VAL A 850 -88.64 -35.74 -35.09
CA VAL A 850 -87.95 -35.68 -36.37
C VAL A 850 -88.87 -36.11 -37.52
N SER A 851 -88.61 -35.66 -38.74
CA SER A 851 -89.31 -36.16 -39.94
C SER A 851 -88.38 -37.09 -40.71
N GLU A 852 -88.86 -38.28 -41.09
CA GLU A 852 -88.03 -39.33 -41.69
C GLU A 852 -87.53 -39.00 -43.11
N GLY A 853 -88.34 -38.30 -43.90
CA GLY A 853 -88.08 -38.02 -45.31
C GLY A 853 -88.29 -39.24 -46.21
N ASN A 854 -88.30 -39.06 -47.55
CA ASN A 854 -88.68 -40.14 -48.46
C ASN A 854 -87.59 -41.19 -48.76
N SER A 855 -86.37 -40.98 -48.25
CA SER A 855 -85.19 -41.83 -48.47
C SER A 855 -84.03 -41.42 -47.57
N GLY A 856 -83.11 -42.35 -47.26
CA GLY A 856 -81.90 -42.05 -46.48
C GLY A 856 -82.15 -42.14 -44.98
N THR A 857 -81.34 -41.46 -44.17
CA THR A 857 -81.50 -41.45 -42.71
C THR A 857 -81.47 -40.02 -42.17
N THR A 858 -82.35 -39.71 -41.22
CA THR A 858 -82.38 -38.46 -40.46
C THR A 858 -82.03 -38.73 -39.00
N ASN A 859 -81.23 -37.86 -38.37
CA ASN A 859 -80.77 -38.06 -37.00
C ASN A 859 -81.77 -37.50 -35.98
N ALA A 860 -82.27 -38.35 -35.09
CA ALA A 860 -82.89 -37.93 -33.84
C ALA A 860 -81.80 -37.78 -32.76
N VAL A 861 -81.54 -36.55 -32.32
CA VAL A 861 -80.47 -36.24 -31.36
C VAL A 861 -81.05 -35.94 -29.99
N PHE A 862 -80.91 -36.90 -29.08
CA PHE A 862 -81.28 -36.77 -27.67
C PHE A 862 -80.12 -36.15 -26.89
N THR A 863 -80.42 -35.29 -25.94
CA THR A 863 -79.50 -34.67 -24.98
C THR A 863 -79.76 -35.25 -23.60
N VAL A 864 -78.73 -35.87 -23.03
CA VAL A 864 -78.70 -36.31 -21.64
C VAL A 864 -78.03 -35.20 -20.83
N THR A 865 -78.71 -34.70 -19.80
CA THR A 865 -78.27 -33.58 -18.95
C THR A 865 -77.98 -34.07 -17.54
N LEU A 866 -76.85 -33.64 -16.98
CA LEU A 866 -76.46 -33.80 -15.58
C LEU A 866 -76.57 -32.41 -14.91
N SER A 867 -77.37 -32.28 -13.84
CA SER A 867 -77.81 -30.98 -13.33
C SER A 867 -76.69 -30.12 -12.75
N ASN A 868 -75.66 -30.74 -12.18
CA ASN A 868 -74.50 -30.10 -11.57
C ASN A 868 -73.22 -30.83 -11.99
N PRO A 869 -72.07 -30.13 -12.08
CA PRO A 869 -70.79 -30.78 -12.33
C PRO A 869 -70.45 -31.76 -11.20
N VAL A 870 -69.63 -32.76 -11.53
CA VAL A 870 -69.16 -33.79 -10.58
C VAL A 870 -67.65 -33.88 -10.73
N ASP A 871 -66.93 -33.97 -9.61
CA ASP A 871 -65.45 -34.02 -9.53
C ASP A 871 -64.82 -35.29 -10.13
N THR A 872 -65.65 -36.27 -10.45
CA THR A 872 -65.29 -37.57 -11.03
C THR A 872 -66.13 -37.86 -12.27
N SER A 873 -65.66 -38.79 -13.11
CA SER A 873 -66.43 -39.21 -14.29
C SER A 873 -67.71 -39.94 -13.87
N VAL A 874 -68.85 -39.58 -14.48
CA VAL A 874 -70.14 -40.25 -14.29
C VAL A 874 -70.48 -41.06 -15.53
N THR A 875 -70.68 -42.37 -15.37
CA THR A 875 -71.02 -43.27 -16.48
C THR A 875 -72.40 -43.89 -16.30
N LEU A 876 -73.16 -43.99 -17.39
CA LEU A 876 -74.42 -44.73 -17.47
C LEU A 876 -74.48 -45.49 -18.79
N ASN A 877 -75.47 -46.35 -18.98
CA ASN A 877 -75.74 -47.03 -20.24
C ASN A 877 -77.00 -46.46 -20.91
N TYR A 878 -77.03 -46.44 -22.24
CA TYR A 878 -78.23 -46.16 -23.02
C TYR A 878 -78.51 -47.24 -24.07
N ALA A 879 -79.79 -47.47 -24.38
CA ALA A 879 -80.23 -48.36 -25.44
C ALA A 879 -81.57 -47.88 -26.03
N THR A 880 -81.79 -48.10 -27.32
CA THR A 880 -83.10 -47.82 -27.92
C THR A 880 -84.11 -48.94 -27.64
N ALA A 881 -85.39 -48.61 -27.50
CA ALA A 881 -86.50 -49.56 -27.41
C ALA A 881 -87.63 -49.17 -28.36
N ASN A 882 -88.27 -50.18 -28.97
CA ASN A 882 -89.40 -49.96 -29.89
C ASN A 882 -90.57 -49.32 -29.13
N GLY A 883 -91.28 -48.41 -29.79
CA GLY A 883 -92.60 -47.94 -29.38
C GLY A 883 -93.64 -48.34 -30.41
N THR A 884 -94.27 -47.36 -31.05
CA THR A 884 -95.06 -47.60 -32.26
C THR A 884 -94.18 -47.72 -33.50
N ALA A 885 -93.05 -46.98 -33.53
CA ALA A 885 -91.96 -47.20 -34.48
C ALA A 885 -91.15 -48.42 -34.03
N THR A 886 -90.86 -49.33 -34.96
CA THR A 886 -90.18 -50.60 -34.72
C THR A 886 -89.05 -50.85 -35.70
N THR A 887 -87.97 -51.45 -35.21
CA THR A 887 -86.88 -51.91 -36.08
C THR A 887 -87.27 -53.03 -37.05
N ALA A 888 -88.41 -53.69 -36.84
CA ALA A 888 -88.94 -54.69 -37.75
C ALA A 888 -89.59 -54.08 -39.00
N ASP A 889 -90.18 -52.89 -38.87
CA ASP A 889 -90.70 -52.09 -39.98
C ASP A 889 -89.63 -51.16 -40.59
N ASN A 890 -88.42 -51.18 -39.99
CA ASN A 890 -87.25 -50.42 -40.42
C ASN A 890 -87.35 -48.90 -40.17
N ASP A 891 -88.17 -48.45 -39.21
CA ASP A 891 -88.39 -47.01 -38.94
C ASP A 891 -87.14 -46.31 -38.36
N TYR A 892 -86.31 -47.05 -37.61
CA TYR A 892 -85.06 -46.54 -37.08
C TYR A 892 -84.02 -47.65 -36.87
N THR A 893 -82.75 -47.26 -36.76
CA THR A 893 -81.64 -48.19 -36.46
C THR A 893 -81.49 -48.33 -34.95
N ALA A 894 -81.70 -49.54 -34.42
CA ALA A 894 -81.53 -49.81 -33.00
C ALA A 894 -80.08 -49.60 -32.54
N ILE A 895 -79.93 -48.96 -31.38
CA ILE A 895 -78.68 -48.90 -30.64
C ILE A 895 -78.74 -49.93 -29.51
N ALA A 896 -77.82 -50.91 -29.55
CA ALA A 896 -77.61 -51.84 -28.46
C ALA A 896 -77.07 -51.11 -27.22
N THR A 897 -77.19 -51.72 -26.04
CA THR A 897 -76.70 -51.13 -24.78
C THR A 897 -75.28 -50.62 -24.90
N THR A 898 -75.11 -49.30 -24.83
CA THR A 898 -73.85 -48.59 -25.05
C THR A 898 -73.59 -47.67 -23.85
N PRO A 899 -72.35 -47.60 -23.31
CA PRO A 899 -72.03 -46.68 -22.23
C PRO A 899 -72.00 -45.22 -22.74
N LEU A 900 -72.41 -44.30 -21.87
CA LEU A 900 -72.31 -42.86 -22.00
C LEU A 900 -71.57 -42.34 -20.76
N THR A 901 -70.45 -41.66 -20.97
CA THR A 901 -69.61 -41.13 -19.89
C THR A 901 -69.60 -39.62 -19.96
N PHE A 902 -70.02 -38.96 -18.88
CA PHE A 902 -69.66 -37.59 -18.56
C PHE A 902 -68.26 -37.60 -17.96
N ASN A 903 -67.32 -36.91 -18.62
CA ASN A 903 -66.01 -36.61 -18.04
C ASN A 903 -66.18 -35.63 -16.87
N VAL A 904 -65.14 -35.48 -16.04
CA VAL A 904 -65.14 -34.55 -14.90
C VAL A 904 -65.63 -33.17 -15.33
N GLY A 905 -66.60 -32.62 -14.60
CA GLY A 905 -67.21 -31.32 -14.85
C GLY A 905 -68.19 -31.22 -16.04
N GLU A 906 -68.37 -32.27 -16.86
CA GLU A 906 -69.33 -32.22 -17.98
C GLU A 906 -70.78 -32.35 -17.51
N THR A 907 -71.66 -31.48 -18.01
CA THR A 907 -73.09 -31.47 -17.64
C THR A 907 -74.04 -31.86 -18.78
N SER A 908 -73.55 -32.13 -19.99
CA SER A 908 -74.40 -32.63 -21.09
C SER A 908 -73.68 -33.61 -22.02
N LYS A 909 -74.43 -34.56 -22.57
CA LYS A 909 -74.01 -35.48 -23.64
C LYS A 909 -75.14 -35.68 -24.64
N THR A 910 -74.82 -36.12 -25.85
CA THR A 910 -75.82 -36.44 -26.86
C THR A 910 -75.82 -37.90 -27.26
N ILE A 911 -77.00 -38.42 -27.57
CA ILE A 911 -77.25 -39.75 -28.15
C ILE A 911 -77.94 -39.52 -29.49
N THR A 912 -77.34 -40.02 -30.57
CA THR A 912 -77.91 -39.88 -31.93
C THR A 912 -78.47 -41.21 -32.40
N VAL A 913 -79.76 -41.25 -32.70
CA VAL A 913 -80.45 -42.40 -33.28
C VAL A 913 -80.79 -42.08 -34.74
N ALA A 914 -80.38 -42.96 -35.66
CA ALA A 914 -80.72 -42.82 -37.08
C ALA A 914 -82.15 -43.30 -37.34
N VAL A 915 -83.02 -42.39 -37.77
CA VAL A 915 -84.38 -42.65 -38.26
C VAL A 915 -84.30 -42.87 -39.77
N ASN A 916 -84.85 -43.96 -40.29
CA ASN A 916 -84.73 -44.31 -41.70
C ASN A 916 -85.94 -43.74 -42.47
N GLY A 917 -85.69 -43.04 -43.57
CA GLY A 917 -86.74 -42.50 -44.43
C GLY A 917 -87.19 -43.50 -45.49
N ASP A 918 -88.50 -43.57 -45.73
CA ASP A 918 -89.08 -44.39 -46.78
C ASP A 918 -90.27 -43.70 -47.49
N THR A 919 -90.92 -44.40 -48.42
CA THR A 919 -92.07 -43.86 -49.19
C THR A 919 -93.42 -44.37 -48.69
N LYS A 920 -93.45 -45.06 -47.56
CA LYS A 920 -94.65 -45.58 -46.92
C LYS A 920 -95.39 -44.40 -46.29
N VAL A 921 -96.72 -44.43 -46.39
CA VAL A 921 -97.58 -43.40 -45.81
C VAL A 921 -98.05 -43.90 -44.46
N GLU A 922 -97.57 -43.27 -43.40
CA GLU A 922 -97.75 -43.72 -42.02
C GLU A 922 -98.23 -42.59 -41.12
N ASN A 923 -98.78 -42.94 -39.95
CA ASN A 923 -99.08 -41.96 -38.91
C ASN A 923 -97.77 -41.56 -38.20
N ASN A 924 -97.84 -40.59 -37.28
CA ASN A 924 -96.70 -40.35 -36.40
C ASN A 924 -96.46 -41.55 -35.49
N GLU A 925 -95.20 -41.92 -35.37
CA GLU A 925 -94.77 -43.09 -34.59
C GLU A 925 -93.71 -42.70 -33.55
N THR A 926 -93.47 -43.58 -32.58
CA THR A 926 -92.57 -43.31 -31.46
C THR A 926 -91.62 -44.46 -31.19
N PHE A 927 -90.39 -44.15 -30.78
CA PHE A 927 -89.43 -45.06 -30.18
C PHE A 927 -88.83 -44.41 -28.92
N PHE A 928 -88.08 -45.16 -28.13
CA PHE A 928 -87.52 -44.68 -26.86
C PHE A 928 -86.01 -44.87 -26.78
N VAL A 929 -85.34 -44.03 -25.99
CA VAL A 929 -83.95 -44.20 -25.54
C VAL A 929 -83.96 -44.32 -24.01
N ASN A 930 -83.59 -45.49 -23.48
CA ASN A 930 -83.61 -45.77 -22.04
C ASN A 930 -82.23 -45.61 -21.43
N LEU A 931 -82.14 -44.94 -20.28
CA LEU A 931 -80.93 -44.78 -19.46
C LEU A 931 -80.91 -45.80 -18.31
N SER A 932 -79.75 -46.39 -18.01
CA SER A 932 -79.59 -47.41 -16.96
C SER A 932 -78.17 -47.49 -16.40
N ASN A 933 -77.93 -48.28 -15.35
CA ASN A 933 -76.59 -48.59 -14.82
C ASN A 933 -75.72 -47.36 -14.47
N LEU A 934 -76.24 -46.40 -13.70
CA LEU A 934 -75.49 -45.24 -13.22
C LEU A 934 -74.32 -45.67 -12.33
N GLN A 935 -73.13 -45.14 -12.60
CA GLN A 935 -71.91 -45.28 -11.82
C GLN A 935 -71.32 -43.87 -11.60
N ALA A 936 -71.34 -43.39 -10.36
CA ALA A 936 -70.90 -42.04 -9.99
C ALA A 936 -69.76 -42.04 -8.95
N ASN A 937 -69.00 -43.14 -8.83
CA ASN A 937 -67.85 -43.30 -7.91
C ASN A 937 -68.06 -42.77 -6.47
N GLY A 938 -69.25 -43.03 -5.91
CA GLY A 938 -69.59 -42.63 -4.53
C GLY A 938 -70.15 -41.22 -4.37
N ARG A 939 -70.25 -40.43 -5.45
CA ARG A 939 -70.84 -39.07 -5.44
C ARG A 939 -72.37 -39.17 -5.44
N ASN A 940 -73.01 -38.16 -4.87
CA ASN A 940 -74.47 -38.09 -4.75
C ASN A 940 -75.14 -37.73 -6.08
N VAL A 941 -75.23 -38.72 -7.00
CA VAL A 941 -75.84 -38.56 -8.33
C VAL A 941 -77.02 -39.51 -8.50
N THR A 942 -78.12 -39.03 -9.05
CA THR A 942 -79.36 -39.82 -9.29
C THR A 942 -79.87 -39.69 -10.73
N ILE A 943 -80.68 -40.62 -11.22
CA ILE A 943 -81.41 -40.46 -12.51
C ILE A 943 -82.84 -40.05 -12.18
N THR A 944 -83.24 -38.85 -12.60
CA THR A 944 -84.59 -38.30 -12.38
C THR A 944 -85.52 -38.53 -13.57
N ASP A 945 -84.97 -38.58 -14.78
CA ASP A 945 -85.69 -39.03 -15.99
C ASP A 945 -84.81 -40.02 -16.77
N ASN A 946 -85.31 -41.23 -16.94
CA ASN A 946 -84.56 -42.34 -17.53
C ASN A 946 -85.01 -42.73 -18.93
N GLN A 947 -85.93 -42.00 -19.58
CA GLN A 947 -86.44 -42.37 -20.89
C GLN A 947 -86.72 -41.15 -21.78
N GLY A 948 -86.00 -41.03 -22.89
CA GLY A 948 -86.30 -40.05 -23.94
C GLY A 948 -87.18 -40.66 -25.03
N GLN A 949 -88.28 -40.00 -25.39
CA GLN A 949 -89.18 -40.40 -26.48
C GLN A 949 -88.77 -39.72 -27.80
N GLY A 950 -88.47 -40.53 -28.82
CA GLY A 950 -88.31 -40.08 -30.20
C GLY A 950 -89.63 -40.21 -30.96
N THR A 951 -90.14 -39.11 -31.53
CA THR A 951 -91.33 -39.09 -32.39
C THR A 951 -90.92 -38.91 -33.85
N ILE A 952 -91.35 -39.81 -34.72
CA ILE A 952 -91.14 -39.76 -36.17
C ILE A 952 -92.42 -39.25 -36.81
N ASN A 953 -92.34 -38.12 -37.55
CA ASN A 953 -93.46 -37.57 -38.29
C ASN A 953 -93.61 -38.27 -39.64
N GLY A 954 -94.75 -38.94 -39.87
CA GLY A 954 -95.06 -39.63 -41.12
C GLY A 954 -95.36 -38.68 -42.28
N SER A 955 -95.03 -39.10 -43.51
CA SER A 955 -95.21 -38.28 -44.72
C SER A 955 -96.69 -38.15 -45.14
N SER A 956 -97.26 -36.95 -45.03
CA SER A 956 -98.69 -36.70 -45.31
C SER A 956 -98.96 -35.90 -46.60
N VAL A 957 -98.66 -36.39 -47.82
CA VAL A 957 -99.39 -35.91 -49.03
C VAL A 957 -99.34 -36.88 -50.24
N CYS A 958 -100.51 -37.31 -50.73
CA CYS A 958 -100.69 -37.67 -52.14
C CYS A 958 -101.30 -36.46 -52.87
N VAL A 959 -100.51 -35.79 -53.71
CA VAL A 959 -100.98 -34.77 -54.66
C VAL A 959 -101.14 -35.43 -56.03
N MET A 960 -102.35 -35.45 -56.59
CA MET A 960 -102.54 -35.55 -58.04
C MET A 960 -103.33 -34.33 -58.53
N GLN A 961 -102.71 -33.53 -59.40
CA GLN A 961 -103.39 -32.51 -60.23
C GLN A 961 -103.63 -33.04 -61.66
N TRP A 962 -104.91 -33.07 -62.03
CA TRP A 962 -105.62 -32.88 -63.33
C TRP A 962 -105.19 -33.53 -64.65
N THR A 963 -106.15 -34.26 -65.25
CA THR A 963 -106.98 -33.76 -66.38
C THR A 963 -108.45 -34.03 -66.12
#